data_AF-A0A843FS82-F1
#
_entry.id   AF-A0A843FS82-F1
#
_cell.length_a   1.000
_cell.length_b   1.000
_cell.length_c   1.000
_cell.angle_alpha   90.00
_cell.angle_beta   90.00
_cell.angle_gamma   90.00
#
_symmetry.space_group_name_H-M   'P 1'
#
loop_
_entity.id
_entity.type
_entity.pdbx_description
1 polymer ?
#
loop_
_entity_poly.entity_id
_entity_poly.type
_entity_poly.pdbx_seq_one_letter_code
_entity_poly.pdbx_strand_id
1 'polypeptide(L)'
;MGLFDNIKSFTGRKSKEGSVNSRPVIYSSTFNKLNRRFGNREKATSYLASNMHNFYISSSKFNKGIQIKNLFRKVEIDIPKEGFIYFLDELKNLNFDGKIINGISPDYSKFLHSSVYAYNEFYFHPKAGRGFARDLSSEFIKNQLDALDGIELFIYRIVKKLRNSNHKDRAKFARYFENMIDAPAEHFEEALQRILFYNQILWQTGHSSISLGRLDKMLEDYYFDDLNSGFITQEEVYELIKSFLKILHSYQWYKSDAFIGDTGQVIVLGGKYEDEYGEYYFYNDLTYMFIRAIDELKLYEPKVVLRISNETPRDLIELALETINNGISNILFSNDEIVIDKMVEFGYEKGDAANYSVSKYYGPSTVGKGLEQNNMACISFLKPLNEFFDNETPQVLDMLDNYGELFNSYKYYLKKEVESVIETLDDVVWNEDPLLSLFIDDCNDNQMDISKGGAKYNHYGITTIALENTVNSLYNIKKLVFDDKKYKLTDLNKMRRNNFKKDKYQDVYNILRDMKPCFGMDDREIINITNDVIQLLEDCLKEYTNEFGGKIKFGLTNSSYMFLDDEISASFDGRKVVEPFNPYISLDTDKDFTEVLRFASKIDLGGCKFNGNVIDLMFAPNFIKNHFDELTDFIISSIQSGFFQLQINIVSSKTLIEAKEEPETHPNLIVKFCGFSTFFNDLPKEHQILLINRALKSEGK
;
A
#
# COMPACT_ATOMS: atom_id res chain seq x y z
N MET A 1 29.86 -15.11 13.04
CA MET A 1 29.96 -13.67 13.41
C MET A 1 30.59 -12.80 12.32
N GLY A 2 31.60 -13.24 11.53
CA GLY A 2 32.25 -12.39 10.51
C GLY A 2 31.54 -12.14 9.16
N LEU A 3 30.31 -12.62 8.94
CA LEU A 3 29.56 -12.36 7.69
C LEU A 3 28.62 -11.14 7.78
N PHE A 4 28.24 -10.74 9.00
CA PHE A 4 27.21 -9.73 9.25
C PHE A 4 27.77 -8.30 9.44
N ASP A 5 29.03 -8.14 9.86
CA ASP A 5 29.64 -6.81 10.00
C ASP A 5 29.90 -6.12 8.66
N ASN A 6 29.85 -6.88 7.55
CA ASN A 6 29.90 -6.36 6.19
C ASN A 6 28.52 -6.05 5.58
N ILE A 7 27.41 -6.13 6.33
CA ILE A 7 26.07 -5.88 5.76
C ILE A 7 25.59 -4.44 6.03
N LYS A 8 26.05 -3.79 7.12
CA LYS A 8 25.73 -2.38 7.40
C LYS A 8 26.55 -1.36 6.58
N SER A 9 27.61 -1.78 5.89
CA SER A 9 28.53 -0.89 5.17
C SER A 9 28.37 -0.88 3.64
N PHE A 10 27.34 -1.54 3.10
CA PHE A 10 27.18 -1.74 1.65
C PHE A 10 25.99 -1.02 1.00
N THR A 11 25.17 -0.30 1.75
CA THR A 11 24.26 0.71 1.18
C THR A 11 25.08 1.94 0.81
N GLY A 12 25.65 1.96 -0.41
CA GLY A 12 26.27 3.17 -0.98
C GLY A 12 27.67 3.06 -1.58
N ARG A 13 28.28 1.87 -1.67
CA ARG A 13 29.56 1.74 -2.41
C ARG A 13 29.32 1.49 -3.90
N LYS A 14 29.38 2.56 -4.70
CA LYS A 14 29.55 2.47 -6.16
C LYS A 14 30.80 1.63 -6.46
N SER A 15 30.67 0.63 -7.34
CA SER A 15 31.85 -0.05 -7.89
C SER A 15 32.66 0.92 -8.76
N LYS A 16 33.91 0.56 -9.09
CA LYS A 16 34.78 1.35 -10.02
C LYS A 16 34.16 1.52 -11.43
N GLU A 17 33.04 0.85 -11.71
CA GLU A 17 32.28 0.88 -12.97
C GLU A 17 30.89 1.55 -12.81
N GLY A 18 30.61 2.20 -11.68
CA GLY A 18 29.36 2.95 -11.47
C GLY A 18 28.13 2.11 -11.10
N SER A 19 28.20 0.77 -11.15
CA SER A 19 27.08 -0.11 -10.77
C SER A 19 27.08 -0.46 -9.27
N VAL A 20 25.89 -0.53 -8.67
CA VAL A 20 25.67 -1.05 -7.31
C VAL A 20 25.72 -2.58 -7.37
N ASN A 21 26.60 -3.21 -6.58
CA ASN A 21 26.57 -4.67 -6.45
C ASN A 21 25.34 -5.08 -5.63
N SER A 22 24.25 -5.49 -6.29
CA SER A 22 22.97 -5.82 -5.65
C SER A 22 22.94 -7.20 -4.97
N ARG A 23 23.96 -8.03 -5.18
CA ARG A 23 24.01 -9.39 -4.60
C ARG A 23 23.81 -9.40 -3.07
N PRO A 24 24.51 -8.59 -2.25
CA PRO A 24 24.31 -8.59 -0.81
C PRO A 24 22.88 -8.21 -0.42
N VAL A 25 22.25 -7.28 -1.15
CA VAL A 25 20.86 -6.86 -0.93
C VAL A 25 19.91 -8.02 -1.21
N ILE A 26 20.10 -8.75 -2.32
CA ILE A 26 19.29 -9.92 -2.69
C ILE A 26 19.43 -11.04 -1.65
N TYR A 27 20.65 -11.30 -1.17
CA TYR A 27 20.88 -12.28 -0.10
C TYR A 27 20.17 -11.88 1.20
N SER A 28 20.26 -10.61 1.60
CA SER A 28 19.59 -10.08 2.79
C SER A 28 18.07 -10.20 2.66
N SER A 29 17.52 -9.80 1.51
CA SER A 29 16.08 -9.92 1.21
C SER A 29 15.60 -11.37 1.27
N THR A 30 16.33 -12.29 0.61
CA THR A 30 16.00 -13.73 0.66
C THR A 30 16.06 -14.27 2.08
N PHE A 31 17.09 -13.91 2.85
CA PHE A 31 17.21 -14.31 4.24
C PHE A 31 16.03 -13.79 5.09
N ASN A 32 15.60 -12.54 4.91
CA ASN A 32 14.47 -11.99 5.65
C ASN A 32 13.16 -12.74 5.34
N LYS A 33 12.92 -13.07 4.06
CA LYS A 33 11.78 -13.92 3.65
C LYS A 33 11.83 -15.29 4.33
N LEU A 34 13.00 -15.96 4.31
CA LEU A 34 13.18 -17.25 4.97
C LEU A 34 13.04 -17.16 6.50
N ASN A 35 13.51 -16.07 7.11
CA ASN A 35 13.38 -15.84 8.54
C ASN A 35 11.90 -15.75 8.95
N ARG A 36 11.07 -15.05 8.15
CA ARG A 36 9.61 -15.05 8.34
C ARG A 36 9.03 -16.45 8.18
N ARG A 37 9.43 -17.20 7.15
CA ARG A 37 8.93 -18.56 6.90
C ARG A 37 9.16 -19.50 8.07
N PHE A 38 10.35 -19.48 8.67
CA PHE A 38 10.72 -20.41 9.73
C PHE A 38 10.45 -19.88 11.14
N GLY A 39 10.10 -18.59 11.27
CA GLY A 39 9.98 -17.91 12.58
C GLY A 39 11.27 -17.97 13.42
N ASN A 40 12.41 -18.30 12.80
CA ASN A 40 13.64 -18.62 13.50
C ASN A 40 14.86 -18.39 12.61
N ARG A 41 15.76 -17.51 13.06
CA ARG A 41 16.96 -17.10 12.32
C ARG A 41 17.93 -18.25 12.08
N GLU A 42 18.10 -19.16 13.03
CA GLU A 42 19.02 -20.30 12.88
C GLU A 42 18.51 -21.26 11.82
N LYS A 43 17.21 -21.61 11.85
CA LYS A 43 16.58 -22.44 10.82
C LYS A 43 16.70 -21.82 9.43
N ALA A 44 16.43 -20.52 9.30
CA ALA A 44 16.60 -19.79 8.03
C ALA A 44 18.05 -19.83 7.54
N THR A 45 19.01 -19.64 8.44
CA THR A 45 20.45 -19.70 8.13
C THR A 45 20.85 -21.11 7.66
N SER A 46 20.46 -22.15 8.40
CA SER A 46 20.72 -23.54 8.04
C SER A 46 20.11 -23.91 6.69
N TYR A 47 18.85 -23.52 6.46
CA TYR A 47 18.18 -23.76 5.17
C TYR A 47 18.93 -23.10 4.01
N LEU A 48 19.28 -21.82 4.13
CA LEU A 48 20.01 -21.10 3.08
C LEU A 48 21.40 -21.69 2.84
N ALA A 49 22.13 -22.07 3.90
CA ALA A 49 23.44 -22.69 3.79
C ALA A 49 23.38 -24.05 3.09
N SER A 50 22.43 -24.91 3.47
CA SER A 50 22.24 -26.22 2.85
C SER A 50 21.82 -26.13 1.38
N ASN A 51 21.10 -25.07 1.00
CA ASN A 51 20.59 -24.87 -0.36
C ASN A 51 21.38 -23.85 -1.18
N MET A 52 22.57 -23.43 -0.72
CA MET A 52 23.37 -22.41 -1.41
C MET A 52 23.74 -22.78 -2.85
N HIS A 53 23.90 -24.08 -3.12
CA HIS A 53 24.16 -24.61 -4.47
C HIS A 53 22.99 -24.39 -5.45
N ASN A 54 21.77 -24.23 -4.93
CA ASN A 54 20.57 -23.93 -5.70
C ASN A 54 20.27 -22.43 -5.79
N PHE A 55 20.98 -21.59 -5.03
CA PHE A 55 20.77 -20.15 -5.05
C PHE A 55 21.24 -19.55 -6.37
N TYR A 56 20.39 -18.76 -7.01
CA TYR A 56 20.62 -18.19 -8.34
C TYR A 56 20.26 -16.71 -8.35
N ILE A 57 21.15 -15.91 -8.96
CA ILE A 57 20.89 -14.52 -9.33
C ILE A 57 21.20 -14.40 -10.83
N SER A 58 20.32 -13.77 -11.61
CA SER A 58 20.59 -13.51 -13.03
C SER A 58 21.85 -12.68 -13.22
N SER A 59 22.55 -12.87 -14.35
CA SER A 59 23.77 -12.12 -14.62
C SER A 59 23.45 -10.71 -15.11
N SER A 60 23.97 -9.69 -14.43
CA SER A 60 23.87 -8.28 -14.81
C SER A 60 24.46 -7.93 -16.18
N LYS A 61 25.27 -8.84 -16.76
CA LYS A 61 25.84 -8.68 -18.12
C LYS A 61 24.81 -8.73 -19.25
N PHE A 62 23.60 -9.22 -18.98
CA PHE A 62 22.55 -9.33 -19.97
C PHE A 62 21.52 -8.21 -19.81
N ASN A 63 20.85 -7.85 -20.90
CA ASN A 63 19.66 -6.99 -20.85
C ASN A 63 18.57 -7.62 -19.95
N LYS A 64 17.60 -6.82 -19.49
CA LYS A 64 16.64 -7.31 -18.49
C LYS A 64 15.73 -8.42 -19.03
N GLY A 65 15.35 -8.38 -20.31
CA GLY A 65 14.55 -9.44 -20.93
C GLY A 65 15.24 -10.81 -20.89
N ILE A 66 16.52 -10.88 -21.26
CA ILE A 66 17.34 -12.10 -21.20
C ILE A 66 17.53 -12.55 -19.74
N GLN A 67 17.66 -11.62 -18.79
CA GLN A 67 17.72 -11.94 -17.38
C GLN A 67 16.43 -12.65 -16.91
N ILE A 68 15.26 -12.13 -17.28
CA ILE A 68 13.95 -12.75 -16.99
C ILE A 68 13.85 -14.14 -17.64
N LYS A 69 14.20 -14.28 -18.93
CA LYS A 69 14.24 -15.57 -19.63
C LYS A 69 15.15 -16.58 -18.93
N ASN A 70 16.32 -16.14 -18.45
CA ASN A 70 17.25 -16.99 -17.71
C ASN A 70 16.74 -17.38 -16.33
N LEU A 71 16.09 -16.46 -15.62
CA LEU A 71 15.43 -16.74 -14.36
C LEU A 71 14.35 -17.82 -14.55
N PHE A 72 13.46 -17.63 -15.52
CA PHE A 72 12.39 -18.60 -15.83
C PHE A 72 12.87 -19.93 -16.38
N ARG A 73 14.13 -20.07 -16.82
CA ARG A 73 14.75 -21.38 -17.08
C ARG A 73 15.12 -22.14 -15.81
N LYS A 74 15.41 -21.39 -14.73
CA LYS A 74 16.02 -21.90 -13.49
C LYS A 74 15.02 -22.08 -12.36
N VAL A 75 13.89 -21.38 -12.38
CA VAL A 75 12.78 -21.56 -11.42
C VAL A 75 12.36 -23.02 -11.37
N GLU A 76 12.36 -23.61 -10.18
CA GLU A 76 11.78 -24.92 -9.92
C GLU A 76 10.25 -24.80 -9.95
N ILE A 77 9.60 -25.69 -10.71
CA ILE A 77 8.15 -25.66 -10.89
C ILE A 77 7.53 -26.65 -9.92
N ASP A 78 6.74 -26.21 -8.96
CA ASP A 78 5.99 -27.12 -8.08
C ASP A 78 4.54 -27.25 -8.57
N ILE A 79 4.10 -28.49 -8.81
CA ILE A 79 2.75 -28.76 -9.32
C ILE A 79 1.94 -29.40 -8.18
N PRO A 80 0.89 -28.74 -7.68
CA PRO A 80 0.05 -29.30 -6.63
C PRO A 80 -0.69 -30.56 -7.11
N LYS A 81 -1.36 -31.26 -6.18
CA LYS A 81 -2.16 -32.44 -6.54
C LYS A 81 -3.52 -32.07 -7.13
N GLU A 82 -4.05 -30.90 -6.78
CA GLU A 82 -5.35 -30.40 -7.20
C GLU A 82 -5.41 -28.87 -7.05
N GLY A 83 -6.41 -28.25 -7.68
CA GLY A 83 -6.63 -26.81 -7.63
C GLY A 83 -5.81 -26.02 -8.66
N PHE A 84 -5.67 -24.71 -8.42
CA PHE A 84 -4.89 -23.84 -9.29
C PHE A 84 -3.39 -24.11 -9.18
N ILE A 85 -2.67 -23.84 -10.26
CA ILE A 85 -1.21 -23.91 -10.32
C ILE A 85 -0.62 -22.57 -9.92
N TYR A 86 0.02 -22.51 -8.74
CA TYR A 86 0.71 -21.34 -8.23
C TYR A 86 1.90 -21.75 -7.35
N PHE A 87 3.08 -21.20 -7.61
CA PHE A 87 4.30 -21.53 -6.87
C PHE A 87 5.33 -20.39 -6.95
N LEU A 88 6.16 -20.26 -5.92
CA LEU A 88 7.29 -19.33 -5.91
C LEU A 88 8.56 -20.07 -5.51
N ASP A 89 9.68 -19.74 -6.16
CA ASP A 89 11.00 -20.28 -5.85
C ASP A 89 11.85 -19.18 -5.21
N GLU A 90 12.01 -19.27 -3.88
CA GLU A 90 12.69 -18.24 -3.10
C GLU A 90 14.21 -18.18 -3.30
N LEU A 91 14.80 -19.17 -3.97
CA LEU A 91 16.23 -19.24 -4.19
C LEU A 91 16.63 -18.69 -5.57
N LYS A 92 15.68 -18.35 -6.45
CA LYS A 92 15.98 -17.76 -7.77
C LYS A 92 15.52 -16.31 -7.80
N ASN A 93 16.47 -15.43 -8.05
CA ASN A 93 16.26 -14.00 -7.98
C ASN A 93 16.73 -13.32 -9.26
N LEU A 94 16.03 -12.25 -9.64
CA LEU A 94 16.47 -11.35 -10.69
C LEU A 94 17.52 -10.38 -10.12
N ASN A 95 18.52 -10.04 -10.92
CA ASN A 95 19.43 -8.94 -10.61
C ASN A 95 18.79 -7.61 -10.98
N PHE A 96 18.88 -6.66 -10.06
CA PHE A 96 18.47 -5.28 -10.26
C PHE A 96 19.65 -4.35 -10.04
N ASP A 97 19.66 -3.26 -10.80
CA ASP A 97 20.75 -2.27 -10.79
C ASP A 97 20.28 -0.90 -10.27
N GLY A 98 18.97 -0.79 -9.98
CA GLY A 98 18.29 0.37 -9.41
C GLY A 98 17.11 -0.04 -8.51
N LYS A 99 16.24 0.91 -8.18
CA LYS A 99 15.03 0.67 -7.39
C LYS A 99 14.00 -0.11 -8.20
N ILE A 100 13.44 -1.17 -7.62
CA ILE A 100 12.33 -1.93 -8.24
C ILE A 100 11.05 -1.10 -8.13
N ILE A 101 10.25 -1.09 -9.20
CA ILE A 101 8.94 -0.43 -9.26
C ILE A 101 7.95 -1.33 -8.51
N ASN A 102 7.57 -0.93 -7.30
CA ASN A 102 6.68 -1.70 -6.42
C ASN A 102 5.37 -0.94 -6.19
N GLY A 103 4.37 -1.60 -5.58
CA GLY A 103 3.13 -0.90 -5.24
C GLY A 103 2.30 -0.50 -6.47
N ILE A 104 2.37 -1.24 -7.56
CA ILE A 104 1.68 -0.92 -8.80
C ILE A 104 0.43 -1.78 -8.98
N SER A 105 -0.50 -1.32 -9.82
CA SER A 105 -1.67 -2.07 -10.27
C SER A 105 -1.51 -2.41 -11.76
N PRO A 106 -0.95 -3.58 -12.11
CA PRO A 106 -0.89 -4.04 -13.50
C PRO A 106 -2.30 -4.22 -14.08
N ASP A 107 -2.48 -3.93 -15.36
CA ASP A 107 -3.71 -4.29 -16.05
C ASP A 107 -3.64 -5.73 -16.57
N TYR A 108 -4.16 -6.66 -15.76
CA TYR A 108 -4.21 -8.08 -16.12
C TYR A 108 -5.14 -8.34 -17.31
N SER A 109 -6.12 -7.47 -17.60
CA SER A 109 -7.09 -7.67 -18.69
C SER A 109 -6.41 -7.77 -20.05
N LYS A 110 -5.26 -7.11 -20.23
CA LYS A 110 -4.41 -7.20 -21.42
C LYS A 110 -4.03 -8.63 -21.81
N PHE A 111 -3.91 -9.54 -20.85
CA PHE A 111 -3.58 -10.95 -21.10
C PHE A 111 -4.75 -11.91 -20.85
N LEU A 112 -5.90 -11.40 -20.40
CA LEU A 112 -7.15 -12.16 -20.41
C LEU A 112 -7.77 -12.14 -21.82
N HIS A 113 -7.82 -10.97 -22.44
CA HIS A 113 -8.39 -10.79 -23.79
C HIS A 113 -7.36 -10.97 -24.92
N SER A 114 -6.17 -11.46 -24.61
CA SER A 114 -5.07 -11.65 -25.56
C SER A 114 -4.25 -12.89 -25.23
N SER A 115 -3.19 -13.11 -26.01
CA SER A 115 -2.20 -14.17 -25.83
C SER A 115 -0.79 -13.62 -26.06
N VAL A 116 0.25 -14.37 -25.72
CA VAL A 116 1.65 -13.99 -26.00
C VAL A 116 1.86 -13.70 -27.49
N TYR A 117 1.32 -14.54 -28.37
CA TYR A 117 1.42 -14.34 -29.82
C TYR A 117 0.59 -13.17 -30.33
N ALA A 118 -0.67 -13.02 -29.88
CA ALA A 118 -1.51 -11.90 -30.28
C ALA A 118 -0.90 -10.56 -29.84
N TYR A 119 -0.34 -10.50 -28.64
CA TYR A 119 0.40 -9.34 -28.14
C TYR A 119 1.62 -9.03 -29.00
N ASN A 120 2.43 -10.05 -29.32
CA ASN A 120 3.61 -9.91 -30.15
C ASN A 120 3.27 -9.45 -31.58
N GLU A 121 2.25 -10.04 -32.22
CA GLU A 121 1.77 -9.62 -33.53
C GLU A 121 1.27 -8.17 -33.50
N PHE A 122 0.51 -7.79 -32.47
CA PHE A 122 -0.06 -6.44 -32.39
C PHE A 122 1.02 -5.37 -32.22
N TYR A 123 1.98 -5.57 -31.33
CA TYR A 123 2.97 -4.55 -30.96
C TYR A 123 4.29 -4.63 -31.75
N PHE A 124 4.73 -5.79 -32.22
CA PHE A 124 6.07 -5.93 -32.81
C PHE A 124 6.05 -6.43 -34.26
N HIS A 125 4.95 -7.04 -34.70
CA HIS A 125 4.80 -7.49 -36.08
C HIS A 125 3.43 -7.12 -36.69
N PRO A 126 3.05 -5.83 -36.68
CA PRO A 126 1.74 -5.42 -37.16
C PRO A 126 1.52 -5.78 -38.64
N LYS A 127 0.36 -6.36 -38.94
CA LYS A 127 -0.09 -6.56 -40.34
C LYS A 127 -0.26 -5.18 -41.01
N ALA A 128 0.13 -5.08 -42.28
CA ALA A 128 0.13 -3.82 -43.04
C ALA A 128 -1.21 -3.07 -42.91
N GLY A 129 -1.15 -1.81 -42.43
CA GLY A 129 -2.33 -0.95 -42.25
C GLY A 129 -2.93 -0.91 -40.83
N ARG A 130 -2.36 -1.62 -39.85
CA ARG A 130 -2.69 -1.46 -38.42
C ARG A 130 -1.43 -1.15 -37.62
N GLY A 131 -1.21 0.11 -37.22
CA GLY A 131 -0.13 0.49 -36.30
C GLY A 131 0.82 1.59 -36.81
N PHE A 132 1.52 2.22 -35.87
CA PHE A 132 2.55 3.24 -36.12
C PHE A 132 3.83 2.62 -36.71
N ALA A 133 4.66 3.41 -37.40
CA ALA A 133 5.97 2.96 -37.86
C ALA A 133 6.88 2.67 -36.65
N ARG A 134 7.27 1.40 -36.45
CA ARG A 134 8.08 0.97 -35.29
C ARG A 134 9.53 0.68 -35.68
N ASP A 135 10.47 1.06 -34.82
CA ASP A 135 11.88 0.74 -35.00
C ASP A 135 12.20 -0.59 -34.31
N LEU A 136 12.10 -1.68 -35.06
CA LEU A 136 12.41 -3.03 -34.60
C LEU A 136 13.88 -3.21 -34.18
N SER A 137 14.75 -2.23 -34.46
CA SER A 137 16.13 -2.23 -33.98
C SER A 137 16.30 -1.60 -32.59
N SER A 138 15.24 -1.01 -32.02
CA SER A 138 15.29 -0.39 -30.69
C SER A 138 15.59 -1.42 -29.60
N GLU A 139 16.39 -0.99 -28.62
CA GLU A 139 16.76 -1.81 -27.46
C GLU A 139 15.52 -2.20 -26.63
N PHE A 140 14.53 -1.31 -26.53
CA PHE A 140 13.26 -1.56 -25.86
C PHE A 140 12.52 -2.76 -26.46
N ILE A 141 12.29 -2.76 -27.79
CA ILE A 141 11.57 -3.85 -28.45
C ILE A 141 12.32 -5.17 -28.26
N LYS A 142 13.64 -5.16 -28.40
CA LYS A 142 14.45 -6.36 -28.16
C LYS A 142 14.30 -6.89 -26.72
N ASN A 143 14.33 -6.00 -25.73
CA ASN A 143 14.13 -6.35 -24.32
C ASN A 143 12.73 -6.94 -24.08
N GLN A 144 11.69 -6.35 -24.69
CA GLN A 144 10.32 -6.84 -24.62
C GLN A 144 10.17 -8.24 -25.22
N LEU A 145 10.69 -8.45 -26.43
CA LEU A 145 10.68 -9.75 -27.10
C LEU A 145 11.41 -10.81 -26.27
N ASP A 146 12.59 -10.48 -25.71
CA ASP A 146 13.33 -11.39 -24.84
C ASP A 146 12.54 -11.76 -23.56
N ALA A 147 11.73 -10.85 -23.02
CA ALA A 147 10.85 -11.10 -21.89
C ALA A 147 9.65 -12.00 -22.26
N LEU A 148 8.98 -11.73 -23.39
CA LEU A 148 7.90 -12.56 -23.93
C LEU A 148 8.37 -13.98 -24.23
N ASP A 149 9.53 -14.14 -24.85
CA ASP A 149 10.21 -15.42 -25.06
C ASP A 149 10.45 -16.16 -23.73
N GLY A 150 10.75 -15.42 -22.67
CA GLY A 150 10.89 -15.94 -21.32
C GLY A 150 9.57 -16.50 -20.79
N ILE A 151 8.48 -15.75 -20.94
CA ILE A 151 7.13 -16.14 -20.51
C ILE A 151 6.70 -17.41 -21.27
N GLU A 152 6.83 -17.42 -22.59
CA GLU A 152 6.50 -18.59 -23.43
C GLU A 152 7.30 -19.83 -23.00
N LEU A 153 8.61 -19.67 -22.80
CA LEU A 153 9.46 -20.75 -22.31
C LEU A 153 9.00 -21.28 -20.96
N PHE A 154 8.59 -20.39 -20.05
CA PHE A 154 8.13 -20.79 -18.73
C PHE A 154 6.82 -21.57 -18.80
N ILE A 155 5.87 -21.10 -19.60
CA ILE A 155 4.61 -21.77 -19.90
C ILE A 155 4.88 -23.19 -20.43
N TYR A 156 5.76 -23.36 -21.42
CA TYR A 156 6.11 -24.70 -21.93
C TYR A 156 6.69 -25.61 -20.85
N ARG A 157 7.54 -25.08 -19.97
CA ARG A 157 8.08 -25.87 -18.84
C ARG A 157 6.98 -26.29 -17.88
N ILE A 158 6.03 -25.41 -17.58
CA ILE A 158 4.86 -25.71 -16.72
C ILE A 158 4.01 -26.79 -17.38
N VAL A 159 3.59 -26.62 -18.63
CA VAL A 159 2.80 -27.59 -19.38
C VAL A 159 3.47 -28.96 -19.40
N LYS A 160 4.79 -29.00 -19.67
CA LYS A 160 5.56 -30.25 -19.67
C LYS A 160 5.57 -30.93 -18.30
N LYS A 161 5.77 -30.17 -17.22
CA LYS A 161 5.79 -30.75 -15.86
C LYS A 161 4.40 -31.20 -15.42
N LEU A 162 3.38 -30.40 -15.73
CA LEU A 162 1.98 -30.66 -15.42
C LEU A 162 1.46 -31.92 -16.12
N ARG A 163 1.75 -32.11 -17.42
CA ARG A 163 1.37 -33.33 -18.16
C ARG A 163 1.96 -34.61 -17.55
N ASN A 164 3.12 -34.50 -16.90
CA ASN A 164 3.80 -35.61 -16.25
C ASN A 164 3.53 -35.70 -14.74
N SER A 165 2.67 -34.85 -14.19
CA SER A 165 2.35 -34.84 -12.77
C SER A 165 1.14 -35.72 -12.44
N ASN A 166 0.88 -35.87 -11.13
CA ASN A 166 -0.30 -36.52 -10.59
C ASN A 166 -1.44 -35.53 -10.30
N HIS A 167 -1.43 -34.35 -10.94
CA HIS A 167 -2.48 -33.36 -10.75
C HIS A 167 -3.81 -33.87 -11.32
N LYS A 168 -4.89 -33.78 -10.53
CA LYS A 168 -6.22 -34.31 -10.87
C LYS A 168 -6.70 -33.80 -12.23
N ASP A 169 -6.62 -32.48 -12.44
CA ASP A 169 -7.09 -31.81 -13.65
C ASP A 169 -5.95 -31.42 -14.61
N ARG A 170 -4.86 -32.20 -14.66
CA ARG A 170 -3.64 -31.85 -15.42
C ARG A 170 -3.88 -31.51 -16.89
N ALA A 171 -4.83 -32.18 -17.56
CA ALA A 171 -5.11 -31.95 -18.97
C ALA A 171 -5.80 -30.59 -19.19
N LYS A 172 -6.74 -30.24 -18.29
CA LYS A 172 -7.47 -28.97 -18.29
C LYS A 172 -6.52 -27.80 -18.08
N PHE A 173 -5.72 -27.84 -17.00
CA PHE A 173 -4.74 -26.78 -16.73
C PHE A 173 -3.64 -26.72 -17.80
N ALA A 174 -3.22 -27.85 -18.37
CA ALA A 174 -2.27 -27.82 -19.49
C ALA A 174 -2.86 -27.06 -20.69
N ARG A 175 -4.15 -27.24 -21.00
CA ARG A 175 -4.85 -26.45 -22.02
C ARG A 175 -4.89 -24.97 -21.65
N TYR A 176 -5.26 -24.60 -20.43
CA TYR A 176 -5.26 -23.20 -19.98
C TYR A 176 -3.90 -22.52 -20.17
N PHE A 177 -2.80 -23.21 -19.79
CA PHE A 177 -1.45 -22.68 -20.03
C PHE A 177 -1.09 -22.62 -21.52
N GLU A 178 -1.49 -23.59 -22.34
CA GLU A 178 -1.29 -23.54 -23.79
C GLU A 178 -2.03 -22.36 -24.42
N ASN A 179 -3.28 -22.12 -24.02
CA ASN A 179 -4.08 -21.00 -24.51
C ASN A 179 -3.39 -19.65 -24.22
N MET A 180 -2.65 -19.50 -23.11
CA MET A 180 -1.90 -18.25 -22.85
C MET A 180 -0.90 -17.90 -23.98
N ILE A 181 -0.48 -18.87 -24.79
CA ILE A 181 0.42 -18.66 -25.93
C ILE A 181 -0.33 -18.08 -27.13
N ASP A 182 -1.46 -18.68 -27.54
CA ASP A 182 -2.08 -18.41 -28.84
C ASP A 182 -3.59 -18.11 -28.81
N ALA A 183 -4.22 -18.04 -27.65
CA ALA A 183 -5.65 -17.74 -27.49
C ALA A 183 -5.96 -16.80 -26.29
N PRO A 184 -7.06 -16.02 -26.35
CA PRO A 184 -7.60 -15.36 -25.16
C PRO A 184 -8.10 -16.41 -24.15
N ALA A 185 -8.38 -15.99 -22.92
CA ALA A 185 -9.09 -16.84 -21.97
C ALA A 185 -10.51 -17.10 -22.49
N GLU A 186 -11.02 -18.31 -22.33
CA GLU A 186 -12.39 -18.64 -22.76
C GLU A 186 -13.38 -18.67 -21.59
N HIS A 187 -12.92 -19.11 -20.41
CA HIS A 187 -13.78 -19.40 -19.26
C HIS A 187 -13.28 -18.72 -17.98
N PHE A 188 -14.18 -18.55 -17.00
CA PHE A 188 -13.92 -17.89 -15.73
C PHE A 188 -12.76 -18.54 -14.95
N GLU A 189 -12.71 -19.88 -14.88
CA GLU A 189 -11.60 -20.59 -14.21
C GLU A 189 -10.25 -20.35 -14.90
N GLU A 190 -10.24 -20.27 -16.23
CA GLU A 190 -9.02 -19.97 -17.00
C GLU A 190 -8.55 -18.54 -16.72
N ALA A 191 -9.48 -17.58 -16.69
CA ALA A 191 -9.17 -16.19 -16.38
C ALA A 191 -8.52 -16.05 -14.99
N LEU A 192 -9.07 -16.73 -13.97
CA LEU A 192 -8.45 -16.79 -12.64
C LEU A 192 -7.04 -17.40 -12.67
N GLN A 193 -6.84 -18.51 -13.39
CA GLN A 193 -5.52 -19.14 -13.52
C GLN A 193 -4.50 -18.23 -14.24
N ARG A 194 -4.93 -17.44 -15.23
CA ARG A 194 -4.07 -16.46 -15.91
C ARG A 194 -3.65 -15.34 -14.98
N ILE A 195 -4.57 -14.77 -14.21
CA ILE A 195 -4.26 -13.76 -13.19
C ILE A 195 -3.22 -14.32 -12.20
N LEU A 196 -3.42 -15.55 -11.71
CA LEU A 196 -2.46 -16.20 -10.81
C LEU A 196 -1.07 -16.36 -11.44
N PHE A 197 -1.00 -16.78 -12.71
CA PHE A 197 0.28 -16.94 -13.40
C PHE A 197 1.04 -15.61 -13.54
N TYR A 198 0.36 -14.56 -14.01
CA TYR A 198 1.00 -13.26 -14.19
C TYR A 198 1.36 -12.60 -12.85
N ASN A 199 0.49 -12.72 -11.83
CA ASN A 199 0.80 -12.30 -10.47
C ASN A 199 2.05 -13.02 -9.93
N GLN A 200 2.14 -14.33 -10.13
CA GLN A 200 3.27 -15.16 -9.71
C GLN A 200 4.59 -14.68 -10.32
N ILE A 201 4.64 -14.42 -11.63
CA ILE A 201 5.91 -14.04 -12.28
C ILE A 201 6.37 -12.64 -11.90
N LEU A 202 5.44 -11.73 -11.58
CA LEU A 202 5.79 -10.42 -11.01
C LEU A 202 6.43 -10.59 -9.63
N TRP A 203 5.84 -11.40 -8.73
CA TRP A 203 6.46 -11.74 -7.45
C TRP A 203 7.83 -12.42 -7.62
N GLN A 204 7.95 -13.36 -8.56
CA GLN A 204 9.18 -14.11 -8.81
C GLN A 204 10.32 -13.22 -9.34
N THR A 205 9.99 -12.12 -10.02
CA THR A 205 10.96 -11.13 -10.53
C THR A 205 11.34 -10.06 -9.50
N GLY A 206 10.80 -10.14 -8.28
CA GLY A 206 11.21 -9.31 -7.15
C GLY A 206 10.28 -8.15 -6.83
N HIS A 207 9.20 -7.97 -7.58
CA HIS A 207 8.16 -6.99 -7.28
C HIS A 207 7.50 -7.29 -5.92
N SER A 208 6.99 -6.25 -5.28
CA SER A 208 6.19 -6.33 -4.06
C SER A 208 4.99 -5.40 -4.08
N SER A 209 4.01 -5.65 -3.20
CA SER A 209 2.79 -4.84 -3.09
C SER A 209 2.00 -4.73 -4.41
N ILE A 210 1.90 -5.84 -5.15
CA ILE A 210 1.19 -5.88 -6.43
C ILE A 210 -0.32 -5.96 -6.17
N SER A 211 -1.06 -4.96 -6.63
CA SER A 211 -2.52 -4.97 -6.60
C SER A 211 -3.09 -5.85 -7.73
N LEU A 212 -4.24 -6.46 -7.48
CA LEU A 212 -5.00 -7.27 -8.43
C LEU A 212 -6.02 -6.43 -9.22
N GLY A 213 -6.16 -5.15 -8.89
CA GLY A 213 -7.11 -4.24 -9.55
C GLY A 213 -8.57 -4.57 -9.26
N ARG A 214 -9.46 -4.17 -10.17
CA ARG A 214 -10.92 -4.37 -10.08
C ARG A 214 -11.32 -5.75 -10.57
N LEU A 215 -11.14 -6.78 -9.73
CA LEU A 215 -11.40 -8.17 -10.13
C LEU A 215 -12.85 -8.42 -10.53
N ASP A 216 -13.81 -7.80 -9.84
CA ASP A 216 -15.23 -7.93 -10.14
C ASP A 216 -15.60 -7.36 -11.52
N LYS A 217 -14.92 -6.29 -11.94
CA LYS A 217 -15.07 -5.72 -13.28
C LYS A 217 -14.33 -6.54 -14.35
N MET A 218 -13.10 -6.92 -14.08
CA MET A 218 -12.25 -7.61 -15.05
C MET A 218 -12.72 -9.03 -15.37
N LEU A 219 -13.42 -9.69 -14.43
CA LEU A 219 -13.93 -11.05 -14.60
C LEU A 219 -15.40 -11.11 -15.01
N GLU A 220 -16.06 -9.96 -15.18
CA GLU A 220 -17.49 -9.85 -15.40
C GLU A 220 -17.98 -10.64 -16.62
N ASP A 221 -17.35 -10.42 -17.78
CA ASP A 221 -17.79 -11.04 -19.03
C ASP A 221 -17.68 -12.57 -18.95
N TYR A 222 -16.56 -13.08 -18.43
CA TYR A 222 -16.35 -14.51 -18.24
C TYR A 222 -17.37 -15.15 -17.31
N TYR A 223 -17.74 -14.46 -16.23
CA TYR A 223 -18.76 -14.92 -15.30
C TYR A 223 -20.12 -15.05 -15.99
N PHE A 224 -20.56 -13.99 -16.67
CA PHE A 224 -21.89 -14.00 -17.30
C PHE A 224 -21.95 -14.94 -18.52
N ASP A 225 -20.91 -15.02 -19.33
CA ASP A 225 -20.89 -15.91 -20.50
C ASP A 225 -20.92 -17.39 -20.09
N ASP A 226 -20.17 -17.78 -19.06
CA ASP A 226 -20.17 -19.15 -18.55
C ASP A 226 -21.51 -19.53 -17.89
N LEU A 227 -22.14 -18.60 -17.16
CA LEU A 227 -23.47 -18.82 -16.58
C LEU A 227 -24.54 -18.95 -17.67
N ASN A 228 -24.55 -18.04 -18.64
CA ASN A 228 -25.57 -17.99 -19.70
C ASN A 228 -25.50 -19.20 -20.62
N SER A 229 -24.30 -19.74 -20.86
CA SER A 229 -24.10 -20.96 -21.64
C SER A 229 -24.38 -22.24 -20.85
N GLY A 230 -24.56 -22.15 -19.53
CA GLY A 230 -24.69 -23.29 -18.62
C GLY A 230 -23.38 -24.08 -18.46
N PHE A 231 -22.23 -23.45 -18.73
CA PHE A 231 -20.91 -24.04 -18.59
C PHE A 231 -20.52 -24.24 -17.12
N ILE A 232 -20.93 -23.30 -16.25
CA ILE A 232 -20.67 -23.32 -14.81
C ILE A 232 -21.93 -22.87 -14.06
N THR A 233 -22.10 -23.28 -12.81
CA THR A 233 -23.12 -22.71 -11.92
C THR A 233 -22.58 -21.60 -11.03
N GLN A 234 -23.48 -20.82 -10.44
CA GLN A 234 -23.12 -19.76 -9.50
C GLN A 234 -22.38 -20.31 -8.27
N GLU A 235 -22.77 -21.49 -7.79
CA GLU A 235 -22.11 -22.19 -6.68
C GLU A 235 -20.69 -22.63 -7.05
N GLU A 236 -20.49 -23.14 -8.26
CA GLU A 236 -19.17 -23.53 -8.76
C GLU A 236 -18.24 -22.32 -8.90
N VAL A 237 -18.74 -21.18 -9.39
CA VAL A 237 -18.00 -19.91 -9.41
C VAL A 237 -17.57 -19.50 -8.00
N TYR A 238 -18.47 -19.59 -7.03
CA TYR A 238 -18.18 -19.23 -5.64
C TYR A 238 -17.08 -20.13 -5.04
N GLU A 239 -17.10 -21.44 -5.30
CA GLU A 239 -16.02 -22.35 -4.89
C GLU A 239 -14.68 -22.04 -5.59
N LEU A 240 -14.71 -21.64 -6.87
CA LEU A 240 -13.50 -21.20 -7.57
C LEU A 240 -12.92 -19.91 -6.96
N ILE A 241 -13.76 -18.93 -6.62
CA ILE A 241 -13.33 -17.71 -5.92
C ILE A 241 -12.68 -18.07 -4.58
N LYS A 242 -13.29 -18.96 -3.79
CA LYS A 242 -12.69 -19.43 -2.53
C LYS A 242 -11.33 -20.10 -2.73
N SER A 243 -11.21 -20.96 -3.74
CA SER A 243 -9.94 -21.60 -4.09
C SER A 243 -8.87 -20.58 -4.51
N PHE A 244 -9.25 -19.62 -5.35
CA PHE A 244 -8.38 -18.53 -5.81
C PHE A 244 -7.86 -17.67 -4.65
N LEU A 245 -8.73 -17.26 -3.73
CA LEU A 245 -8.34 -16.48 -2.56
C LEU A 245 -7.39 -17.23 -1.63
N LYS A 246 -7.60 -18.54 -1.41
CA LYS A 246 -6.65 -19.38 -0.65
C LYS A 246 -5.27 -19.42 -1.29
N ILE A 247 -5.21 -19.45 -2.62
CA ILE A 247 -3.95 -19.45 -3.36
C ILE A 247 -3.27 -18.09 -3.27
N LEU A 248 -4.01 -16.98 -3.38
CA LEU A 248 -3.48 -15.64 -3.18
C LEU A 248 -2.92 -15.44 -1.77
N HIS A 249 -3.57 -16.01 -0.75
CA HIS A 249 -3.12 -16.04 0.63
C HIS A 249 -1.90 -16.98 0.86
N SER A 250 -1.50 -17.80 -0.11
CA SER A 250 -0.30 -18.63 0.05
C SER A 250 0.99 -17.80 -0.07
N TYR A 251 2.10 -18.30 0.47
CA TYR A 251 3.41 -17.65 0.46
C TYR A 251 3.47 -16.25 1.13
N GLN A 252 2.65 -16.02 2.16
CA GLN A 252 2.62 -14.74 2.90
C GLN A 252 4.00 -14.31 3.39
N TRP A 253 4.78 -15.24 3.93
CA TRP A 253 6.16 -15.02 4.38
C TRP A 253 7.09 -14.48 3.28
N TYR A 254 6.83 -14.85 2.03
CA TYR A 254 7.59 -14.40 0.86
C TYR A 254 7.13 -13.03 0.38
N LYS A 255 5.80 -12.85 0.29
CA LYS A 255 5.14 -11.65 -0.24
C LYS A 255 5.20 -10.46 0.71
N SER A 256 5.31 -10.72 2.00
CA SER A 256 5.35 -9.71 3.06
C SER A 256 6.60 -8.83 3.00
N ASP A 257 6.44 -7.53 3.19
CA ASP A 257 7.52 -6.53 3.23
C ASP A 257 8.19 -6.49 4.62
N ALA A 258 7.56 -5.85 5.60
CA ALA A 258 8.08 -5.77 6.98
C ALA A 258 7.57 -6.93 7.86
N PHE A 259 6.25 -7.06 8.02
CA PHE A 259 5.61 -8.03 8.91
C PHE A 259 4.81 -9.08 8.15
N ILE A 260 4.57 -10.25 8.75
CA ILE A 260 3.67 -11.23 8.15
C ILE A 260 2.29 -10.56 7.96
N GLY A 261 1.79 -10.57 6.73
CA GLY A 261 0.55 -9.91 6.31
C GLY A 261 0.71 -8.51 5.69
N ASP A 262 1.91 -7.91 5.75
CA ASP A 262 2.30 -6.70 5.01
C ASP A 262 2.60 -7.05 3.54
N THR A 263 1.67 -7.68 2.83
CA THR A 263 1.90 -8.08 1.43
C THR A 263 1.62 -6.96 0.44
N GLY A 264 0.81 -5.96 0.85
CA GLY A 264 0.35 -4.88 -0.02
C GLY A 264 -0.51 -5.37 -1.20
N GLN A 265 -1.03 -6.60 -1.14
CA GLN A 265 -1.89 -7.17 -2.17
C GLN A 265 -3.34 -6.72 -1.93
N VAL A 266 -3.92 -6.09 -2.95
CA VAL A 266 -5.25 -5.47 -2.88
C VAL A 266 -6.15 -6.03 -3.97
N ILE A 267 -7.41 -6.31 -3.63
CA ILE A 267 -8.51 -6.45 -4.57
C ILE A 267 -9.39 -5.21 -4.42
N VAL A 268 -9.75 -4.58 -5.54
CA VAL A 268 -10.70 -3.48 -5.59
C VAL A 268 -12.04 -4.02 -6.03
N LEU A 269 -13.12 -3.61 -5.36
CA LEU A 269 -14.48 -4.06 -5.63
C LEU A 269 -15.43 -2.86 -5.61
N GLY A 270 -16.49 -2.93 -6.42
CA GLY A 270 -17.49 -1.87 -6.54
C GLY A 270 -16.90 -0.55 -7.06
N GLY A 271 -17.69 0.51 -7.03
CA GLY A 271 -17.24 1.88 -7.33
C GLY A 271 -17.79 2.43 -8.64
N LYS A 272 -17.78 3.75 -8.75
CA LYS A 272 -18.09 4.48 -9.99
C LYS A 272 -17.21 3.98 -11.14
N TYR A 273 -17.77 3.98 -12.32
CA TYR A 273 -17.09 3.62 -13.56
C TYR A 273 -17.60 4.55 -14.65
N GLU A 274 -16.76 4.80 -15.65
CA GLU A 274 -17.10 5.63 -16.80
C GLU A 274 -16.73 4.86 -18.06
N ASP A 275 -17.72 4.63 -18.92
CA ASP A 275 -17.56 4.01 -20.23
C ASP A 275 -18.06 4.95 -21.35
N GLU A 276 -18.23 4.42 -22.55
CA GLU A 276 -18.72 5.18 -23.71
C GLU A 276 -20.19 5.66 -23.56
N TYR A 277 -20.96 5.07 -22.65
CA TYR A 277 -22.37 5.39 -22.38
C TYR A 277 -22.56 6.36 -21.20
N GLY A 278 -21.55 6.54 -20.37
CA GLY A 278 -21.51 7.54 -19.30
C GLY A 278 -20.98 7.01 -17.97
N GLU A 279 -21.15 7.82 -16.92
CA GLU A 279 -20.77 7.45 -15.55
C GLU A 279 -21.91 6.72 -14.83
N TYR A 280 -21.57 5.65 -14.11
CA TYR A 280 -22.52 4.90 -13.28
C TYR A 280 -21.79 4.19 -12.13
N TYR A 281 -22.49 3.85 -11.05
CA TYR A 281 -21.94 2.98 -10.00
C TYR A 281 -21.96 1.51 -10.42
N PHE A 282 -20.79 0.88 -10.47
CA PHE A 282 -20.61 -0.52 -10.86
C PHE A 282 -20.59 -1.44 -9.64
N TYR A 283 -21.40 -2.50 -9.67
CA TYR A 283 -21.34 -3.65 -8.79
C TYR A 283 -22.03 -4.85 -9.46
N ASN A 284 -21.64 -6.08 -9.13
CA ASN A 284 -22.27 -7.30 -9.64
C ASN A 284 -22.18 -8.44 -8.61
N ASP A 285 -22.62 -9.65 -8.98
CA ASP A 285 -22.56 -10.82 -8.09
C ASP A 285 -21.14 -11.13 -7.59
N LEU A 286 -20.12 -10.93 -8.43
CA LEU A 286 -18.72 -11.16 -8.05
C LEU A 286 -18.31 -10.21 -6.91
N THR A 287 -18.77 -8.96 -6.93
CA THR A 287 -18.56 -7.99 -5.84
C THR A 287 -18.99 -8.59 -4.49
N TYR A 288 -20.18 -9.18 -4.41
CA TYR A 288 -20.68 -9.83 -3.19
C TYR A 288 -19.94 -11.14 -2.88
N MET A 289 -19.68 -11.97 -3.89
CA MET A 289 -19.02 -13.26 -3.72
C MET A 289 -17.61 -13.14 -3.15
N PHE A 290 -16.81 -12.17 -3.62
CA PHE A 290 -15.46 -11.98 -3.08
C PHE A 290 -15.49 -11.60 -1.60
N ILE A 291 -16.39 -10.70 -1.18
CA ILE A 291 -16.53 -10.29 0.22
C ILE A 291 -16.99 -11.49 1.08
N ARG A 292 -18.03 -12.21 0.65
CA ARG A 292 -18.53 -13.42 1.35
C ARG A 292 -17.47 -14.51 1.48
N ALA A 293 -16.72 -14.76 0.40
CA ALA A 293 -15.67 -15.77 0.41
C ALA A 293 -14.54 -15.42 1.39
N ILE A 294 -14.16 -14.14 1.47
CA ILE A 294 -13.15 -13.68 2.44
C ILE A 294 -13.63 -13.86 3.88
N ASP A 295 -14.90 -13.53 4.17
CA ASP A 295 -15.48 -13.74 5.49
C ASP A 295 -15.56 -15.22 5.87
N GLU A 296 -16.06 -16.08 4.96
CA GLU A 296 -16.21 -17.51 5.19
C GLU A 296 -14.84 -18.19 5.43
N LEU A 297 -13.83 -17.80 4.66
CA LEU A 297 -12.48 -18.36 4.75
C LEU A 297 -11.66 -17.77 5.91
N LYS A 298 -12.14 -16.70 6.54
CA LYS A 298 -11.44 -15.96 7.60
C LYS A 298 -10.03 -15.52 7.20
N LEU A 299 -9.89 -15.02 5.98
CA LEU A 299 -8.61 -14.56 5.45
C LEU A 299 -8.37 -13.09 5.78
N TYR A 300 -7.20 -12.75 6.30
CA TYR A 300 -6.79 -11.36 6.49
C TYR A 300 -6.22 -10.71 5.22
N GLU A 301 -5.93 -11.50 4.18
CA GLU A 301 -5.47 -11.03 2.87
C GLU A 301 -5.97 -11.95 1.74
N PRO A 302 -6.08 -11.46 0.49
CA PRO A 302 -5.79 -10.10 0.04
C PRO A 302 -6.70 -9.04 0.67
N LYS A 303 -6.21 -7.81 0.79
CA LYS A 303 -6.98 -6.69 1.32
C LYS A 303 -8.09 -6.32 0.34
N VAL A 304 -9.28 -5.99 0.84
CA VAL A 304 -10.38 -5.49 0.01
C VAL A 304 -10.44 -3.97 0.12
N VAL A 305 -10.42 -3.30 -1.02
CA VAL A 305 -10.84 -1.91 -1.13
C VAL A 305 -12.23 -1.90 -1.75
N LEU A 306 -13.24 -1.65 -0.92
CA LEU A 306 -14.60 -1.46 -1.38
C LEU A 306 -14.79 0.02 -1.70
N ARG A 307 -14.96 0.32 -2.99
CA ARG A 307 -15.23 1.67 -3.48
C ARG A 307 -16.71 1.97 -3.33
N ILE A 308 -17.02 3.02 -2.60
CA ILE A 308 -18.38 3.40 -2.25
C ILE A 308 -18.70 4.81 -2.74
N SER A 309 -19.96 5.06 -3.00
CA SER A 309 -20.50 6.34 -3.45
C SER A 309 -21.91 6.53 -2.88
N ASN A 310 -22.55 7.66 -3.19
CA ASN A 310 -23.94 7.88 -2.80
C ASN A 310 -24.93 6.86 -3.43
N GLU A 311 -24.50 6.15 -4.48
CA GLU A 311 -25.30 5.16 -5.21
C GLU A 311 -25.03 3.73 -4.72
N THR A 312 -24.13 3.53 -3.75
CA THR A 312 -23.83 2.20 -3.23
C THR A 312 -25.07 1.55 -2.59
N PRO A 313 -25.41 0.30 -2.99
CA PRO A 313 -26.51 -0.43 -2.34
C PRO A 313 -26.28 -0.63 -0.84
N ARG A 314 -27.34 -0.44 -0.06
CA ARG A 314 -27.28 -0.58 1.41
C ARG A 314 -26.81 -1.97 1.82
N ASP A 315 -27.32 -3.02 1.19
CA ASP A 315 -27.00 -4.42 1.46
C ASP A 315 -25.52 -4.75 1.19
N LEU A 316 -24.86 -4.05 0.27
CA LEU A 316 -23.42 -4.18 0.06
C LEU A 316 -22.62 -3.58 1.23
N ILE A 317 -23.07 -2.44 1.78
CA ILE A 317 -22.45 -1.83 2.97
C ILE A 317 -22.68 -2.72 4.18
N GLU A 318 -23.90 -3.25 4.35
CA GLU A 318 -24.23 -4.21 5.41
C GLU A 318 -23.33 -5.44 5.33
N LEU A 319 -23.17 -6.07 4.15
CA LEU A 319 -22.28 -7.22 3.97
C LEU A 319 -20.83 -6.91 4.38
N ALA A 320 -20.32 -5.74 4.01
CA ALA A 320 -18.98 -5.32 4.40
C ALA A 320 -18.85 -5.13 5.91
N LEU A 321 -19.84 -4.50 6.56
CA LEU A 321 -19.86 -4.30 8.00
C LEU A 321 -20.04 -5.61 8.78
N GLU A 322 -20.86 -6.55 8.30
CA GLU A 322 -21.01 -7.90 8.85
C GLU A 322 -19.68 -8.65 8.82
N THR A 323 -18.96 -8.57 7.70
CA THR A 323 -17.62 -9.17 7.55
C THR A 323 -16.64 -8.63 8.60
N ILE A 324 -16.62 -7.31 8.80
CA ILE A 324 -15.78 -6.66 9.81
C ILE A 324 -16.19 -7.10 11.22
N ASN A 325 -17.50 -7.16 11.50
CA ASN A 325 -18.05 -7.59 12.78
C ASN A 325 -17.76 -9.06 13.09
N ASN A 326 -17.63 -9.90 12.05
CA ASN A 326 -17.21 -11.31 12.16
C ASN A 326 -15.70 -11.49 12.41
N GLY A 327 -14.98 -10.40 12.69
CA GLY A 327 -13.56 -10.38 13.04
C GLY A 327 -12.62 -10.22 11.83
N ILE A 328 -13.15 -10.03 10.62
CA ILE A 328 -12.35 -9.89 9.40
C ILE A 328 -12.21 -8.41 9.04
N SER A 329 -11.27 -7.76 9.73
CA SER A 329 -10.98 -6.33 9.56
C SER A 329 -10.03 -6.06 8.38
N ASN A 330 -10.30 -6.59 7.17
CA ASN A 330 -9.46 -6.40 5.99
C ASN A 330 -10.11 -5.53 4.87
N ILE A 331 -11.31 -5.00 5.11
CA ILE A 331 -12.00 -4.09 4.19
C ILE A 331 -11.59 -2.64 4.49
N LEU A 332 -11.29 -1.88 3.42
CA LEU A 332 -11.14 -0.43 3.42
C LEU A 332 -12.26 0.17 2.57
N PHE A 333 -13.03 1.10 3.14
CA PHE A 333 -13.98 1.89 2.38
C PHE A 333 -13.26 3.06 1.73
N SER A 334 -13.43 3.24 0.42
CA SER A 334 -12.88 4.37 -0.33
C SER A 334 -14.03 5.16 -0.95
N ASN A 335 -14.12 6.46 -0.63
CA ASN A 335 -15.24 7.29 -1.06
C ASN A 335 -14.96 7.89 -2.44
N ASP A 336 -15.64 7.37 -3.46
CA ASP A 336 -15.48 7.79 -4.84
C ASP A 336 -15.89 9.26 -5.07
N GLU A 337 -16.79 9.81 -4.25
CA GLU A 337 -17.21 11.22 -4.35
C GLU A 337 -16.06 12.19 -4.08
N ILE A 338 -15.06 11.77 -3.31
CA ILE A 338 -13.90 12.58 -2.96
C ILE A 338 -12.66 12.13 -3.74
N VAL A 339 -12.40 10.83 -3.78
CA VAL A 339 -11.15 10.31 -4.37
C VAL A 339 -11.06 10.62 -5.87
N ILE A 340 -12.14 10.40 -6.62
CA ILE A 340 -12.16 10.65 -8.07
C ILE A 340 -12.01 12.15 -8.34
N ASP A 341 -12.73 13.00 -7.60
CA ASP A 341 -12.62 14.46 -7.70
C ASP A 341 -11.17 14.93 -7.51
N LYS A 342 -10.48 14.43 -6.48
CA LYS A 342 -9.08 14.82 -6.20
C LYS A 342 -8.08 14.31 -7.23
N MET A 343 -8.32 13.12 -7.79
CA MET A 343 -7.51 12.66 -8.91
C MET A 343 -7.72 13.54 -10.14
N VAL A 344 -8.97 13.87 -10.49
CA VAL A 344 -9.24 14.74 -11.66
C VAL A 344 -8.66 16.15 -11.45
N GLU A 345 -8.84 16.74 -10.26
CA GLU A 345 -8.28 18.04 -9.88
C GLU A 345 -6.76 18.09 -10.05
N PHE A 346 -6.05 17.00 -9.69
CA PHE A 346 -4.61 16.90 -9.85
C PHE A 346 -4.14 16.79 -11.31
N GLY A 347 -5.01 16.26 -12.18
CA GLY A 347 -4.80 16.17 -13.62
C GLY A 347 -4.90 14.76 -14.22
N TYR A 348 -5.47 13.79 -13.51
CA TYR A 348 -5.82 12.50 -14.12
C TYR A 348 -7.03 12.66 -15.03
N GLU A 349 -7.09 11.91 -16.13
CA GLU A 349 -8.31 11.81 -16.92
C GLU A 349 -9.43 11.16 -16.11
N LYS A 350 -10.66 11.65 -16.29
CA LYS A 350 -11.81 11.24 -15.49
C LYS A 350 -12.09 9.73 -15.57
N GLY A 351 -12.01 9.12 -16.75
CA GLY A 351 -12.18 7.68 -16.91
C GLY A 351 -11.11 6.85 -16.20
N ASP A 352 -9.84 7.29 -16.24
CA ASP A 352 -8.75 6.64 -15.52
C ASP A 352 -8.91 6.80 -14.00
N ALA A 353 -9.34 7.98 -13.55
CA ALA A 353 -9.66 8.26 -12.16
C ALA A 353 -10.87 7.42 -11.69
N ALA A 354 -11.92 7.27 -12.50
CA ALA A 354 -13.07 6.42 -12.18
C ALA A 354 -12.70 4.92 -12.19
N ASN A 355 -11.62 4.53 -12.85
CA ASN A 355 -11.11 3.16 -12.82
C ASN A 355 -9.93 2.96 -11.85
N TYR A 356 -9.74 3.85 -10.88
CA TYR A 356 -8.60 3.78 -9.97
C TYR A 356 -8.58 2.50 -9.11
N SER A 357 -7.36 2.14 -8.73
CA SER A 357 -6.98 1.14 -7.75
C SER A 357 -6.16 1.80 -6.64
N VAL A 358 -5.67 1.01 -5.69
CA VAL A 358 -4.86 1.51 -4.58
C VAL A 358 -3.48 0.87 -4.62
N SER A 359 -2.45 1.70 -4.51
CA SER A 359 -1.05 1.31 -4.33
C SER A 359 -0.79 0.94 -2.87
N LYS A 360 -0.33 -0.29 -2.64
CA LYS A 360 -0.01 -0.89 -1.33
C LYS A 360 -1.20 -0.89 -0.35
N TYR A 361 -1.49 0.27 0.26
CA TYR A 361 -2.46 0.39 1.34
C TYR A 361 -3.58 1.38 1.10
N TYR A 362 -3.26 2.58 0.63
CA TYR A 362 -4.17 3.74 0.71
C TYR A 362 -4.09 4.64 -0.52
N GLY A 363 -2.88 4.93 -1.02
CA GLY A 363 -2.68 5.90 -2.09
C GLY A 363 -3.37 5.47 -3.39
N PRO A 364 -4.33 6.25 -3.92
CA PRO A 364 -4.95 5.97 -5.21
C PRO A 364 -3.91 5.96 -6.34
N SER A 365 -4.08 5.04 -7.27
CA SER A 365 -3.28 4.89 -8.47
C SER A 365 -4.13 4.34 -9.61
N THR A 366 -3.76 4.64 -10.84
CA THR A 366 -4.42 4.07 -12.01
C THR A 366 -4.07 2.59 -12.21
N VAL A 367 -4.97 1.84 -12.84
CA VAL A 367 -4.72 0.45 -13.25
C VAL A 367 -4.09 0.47 -14.64
N GLY A 368 -2.85 0.00 -14.75
CA GLY A 368 -2.18 -0.17 -16.04
C GLY A 368 -1.77 1.10 -16.76
N LYS A 369 -1.80 2.30 -16.15
CA LYS A 369 -1.51 3.56 -16.87
C LYS A 369 -0.22 4.26 -16.45
N GLY A 370 0.44 3.86 -15.37
CA GLY A 370 1.51 4.72 -14.84
C GLY A 370 2.57 4.07 -13.98
N LEU A 371 3.77 4.67 -14.02
CA LEU A 371 4.75 4.59 -12.94
C LEU A 371 4.26 5.51 -11.83
N GLU A 372 3.37 5.01 -10.98
CA GLU A 372 2.88 5.72 -9.81
C GLU A 372 3.47 5.10 -8.54
N GLN A 373 4.20 5.89 -7.77
CA GLN A 373 4.98 5.39 -6.64
C GLN A 373 4.60 6.12 -5.36
N ASN A 374 3.59 5.60 -4.66
CA ASN A 374 2.89 6.34 -3.62
C ASN A 374 3.65 6.45 -2.28
N ASN A 375 4.71 5.68 -2.05
CA ASN A 375 5.43 5.66 -0.76
C ASN A 375 6.94 5.80 -0.95
N MET A 376 7.40 6.83 -1.66
CA MET A 376 8.82 7.01 -1.97
C MET A 376 9.64 7.61 -0.83
N ALA A 377 9.04 8.51 -0.06
CA ALA A 377 9.66 9.16 1.09
C ALA A 377 8.59 9.46 2.16
N CYS A 378 9.05 9.89 3.33
CA CYS A 378 8.20 10.33 4.43
C CYS A 378 8.67 11.68 4.95
N ILE A 379 7.76 12.62 5.12
CA ILE A 379 8.02 13.90 5.81
C ILE A 379 7.37 13.87 7.20
N SER A 380 8.14 14.22 8.22
CA SER A 380 7.59 14.49 9.55
C SER A 380 7.17 15.94 9.64
N PHE A 381 5.91 16.21 9.95
CA PHE A 381 5.46 17.58 10.24
C PHE A 381 6.09 18.14 11.52
N LEU A 382 6.47 17.28 12.46
CA LEU A 382 6.96 17.68 13.78
C LEU A 382 8.46 17.98 13.76
N LYS A 383 9.23 17.26 12.95
CA LYS A 383 10.70 17.42 12.90
C LYS A 383 11.11 18.87 12.59
N PRO A 384 10.56 19.57 11.59
CA PRO A 384 10.91 20.97 11.34
C PRO A 384 10.56 21.91 12.49
N LEU A 385 9.48 21.66 13.22
CA LEU A 385 9.12 22.44 14.40
C LEU A 385 10.17 22.25 15.50
N ASN A 386 10.56 21.00 15.77
CA ASN A 386 11.60 20.69 16.74
C ASN A 386 12.96 21.28 16.33
N GLU A 387 13.34 21.18 15.06
CA GLU A 387 14.60 21.75 14.55
C GLU A 387 14.67 23.27 14.70
N PHE A 388 13.57 23.98 14.42
CA PHE A 388 13.47 25.40 14.71
C PHE A 388 13.80 25.69 16.18
N PHE A 389 13.13 25.01 17.11
CA PHE A 389 13.37 25.21 18.53
C PHE A 389 14.75 24.72 19.00
N ASP A 390 15.35 23.73 18.34
CA ASP A 390 16.63 23.16 18.73
C ASP A 390 17.83 23.98 18.27
N ASN A 391 17.70 24.67 17.13
CA ASN A 391 18.77 25.45 16.51
C ASN A 391 18.72 26.94 16.82
N GLU A 392 17.54 27.50 17.10
CA GLU A 392 17.42 28.92 17.42
C GLU A 392 17.87 29.27 18.85
N THR A 393 18.46 30.45 19.01
CA THR A 393 18.92 30.94 20.32
C THR A 393 17.76 31.38 21.20
N PRO A 394 17.91 31.35 22.55
CA PRO A 394 16.89 31.87 23.44
C PRO A 394 16.48 33.32 23.14
N GLN A 395 17.43 34.15 22.69
CA GLN A 395 17.18 35.53 22.29
C GLN A 395 16.23 35.61 21.09
N VAL A 396 16.42 34.76 20.06
CA VAL A 396 15.53 34.70 18.89
C VAL A 396 14.14 34.22 19.31
N LEU A 397 14.05 33.17 20.13
CA LEU A 397 12.77 32.67 20.64
C LEU A 397 12.03 33.71 21.48
N ASP A 398 12.73 34.50 22.29
CA ASP A 398 12.13 35.57 23.10
C ASP A 398 11.73 36.81 22.28
N MET A 399 12.19 36.94 21.03
CA MET A 399 11.82 38.04 20.11
C MET A 399 10.55 37.75 19.31
N LEU A 400 10.03 36.52 19.31
CA LEU A 400 8.79 36.21 18.61
C LEU A 400 7.59 36.81 19.35
N ASP A 401 6.97 37.82 18.76
CA ASP A 401 5.92 38.61 19.41
C ASP A 401 4.52 37.98 19.27
N ASN A 402 4.34 37.14 18.24
CA ASN A 402 3.05 36.53 17.93
C ASN A 402 3.17 35.14 17.29
N TYR A 403 2.05 34.40 17.28
CA TYR A 403 1.96 33.07 16.69
C TYR A 403 2.30 33.04 15.19
N GLY A 404 1.99 34.11 14.44
CA GLY A 404 2.29 34.18 13.02
C GLY A 404 3.78 34.17 12.72
N GLU A 405 4.60 34.84 13.55
CA GLU A 405 6.06 34.82 13.42
C GLU A 405 6.66 33.44 13.74
N LEU A 406 6.10 32.75 14.74
CA LEU A 406 6.45 31.34 15.02
C LEU A 406 6.13 30.46 13.81
N PHE A 407 4.92 30.59 13.24
CA PHE A 407 4.48 29.80 12.10
C PHE A 407 5.32 30.08 10.84
N ASN A 408 5.74 31.33 10.62
CA ASN A 408 6.69 31.69 9.56
C ASN A 408 8.07 31.04 9.76
N SER A 409 8.52 30.92 11.00
CA SER A 409 9.77 30.22 11.31
C SER A 409 9.64 28.71 11.04
N TYR A 410 8.52 28.10 11.45
CA TYR A 410 8.20 26.71 11.11
C TYR A 410 8.20 26.47 9.59
N LYS A 411 7.60 27.38 8.81
CA LYS A 411 7.62 27.37 7.34
C LYS A 411 9.03 27.29 6.75
N TYR A 412 9.98 28.06 7.30
CA TYR A 412 11.35 28.02 6.82
C TYR A 412 12.01 26.65 7.03
N TYR A 413 11.83 26.03 8.19
CA TYR A 413 12.39 24.71 8.47
C TYR A 413 11.68 23.60 7.70
N LEU A 414 10.36 23.67 7.50
CA LEU A 414 9.64 22.67 6.70
C LEU A 414 10.11 22.70 5.25
N LYS A 415 10.35 23.90 4.70
CA LYS A 415 10.91 24.04 3.35
C LYS A 415 12.27 23.33 3.22
N LYS A 416 13.16 23.45 4.21
CA LYS A 416 14.46 22.74 4.20
C LYS A 416 14.31 21.22 4.22
N GLU A 417 13.40 20.70 5.03
CA GLU A 417 13.11 19.26 5.05
C GLU A 417 12.59 18.79 3.69
N VAL A 418 11.70 19.57 3.07
CA VAL A 418 11.19 19.29 1.71
C VAL A 418 12.31 19.31 0.67
N GLU A 419 13.21 20.29 0.71
CA GLU A 419 14.38 20.36 -0.19
C GLU A 419 15.24 19.09 -0.11
N SER A 420 15.51 18.59 1.11
CA SER A 420 16.23 17.32 1.34
C SER A 420 15.50 16.09 0.78
N VAL A 421 14.16 16.07 0.92
CA VAL A 421 13.34 14.98 0.34
C VAL A 421 13.35 15.04 -1.18
N ILE A 422 13.23 16.23 -1.78
CA ILE A 422 13.31 16.43 -3.23
C ILE A 422 14.66 15.92 -3.78
N GLU A 423 15.78 16.27 -3.14
CA GLU A 423 17.10 15.75 -3.52
C GLU A 423 17.13 14.21 -3.52
N THR A 424 16.52 13.59 -2.51
CA THR A 424 16.41 12.12 -2.42
C THR A 424 15.55 11.53 -3.54
N LEU A 425 14.50 12.22 -3.96
CA LEU A 425 13.61 11.79 -5.04
C LEU A 425 14.28 11.91 -6.41
N ASP A 426 15.05 12.98 -6.64
CA ASP A 426 15.78 13.22 -7.89
C ASP A 426 16.96 12.25 -8.08
N ASP A 427 17.51 11.71 -7.00
CA ASP A 427 18.56 10.68 -7.03
C ASP A 427 18.03 9.26 -7.34
N VAL A 428 16.72 9.09 -7.50
CA VAL A 428 16.13 7.76 -7.75
C VAL A 428 16.44 7.26 -9.15
N VAL A 429 17.20 6.18 -9.23
CA VAL A 429 17.42 5.42 -10.46
C VAL A 429 16.53 4.18 -10.46
N TRP A 430 15.58 4.12 -11.39
CA TRP A 430 14.71 2.95 -11.56
C TRP A 430 15.42 1.79 -12.25
N ASN A 431 15.10 0.58 -11.81
CA ASN A 431 15.48 -0.62 -12.51
C ASN A 431 14.59 -0.81 -13.75
N GLU A 432 15.21 -0.98 -14.92
CA GLU A 432 14.50 -1.33 -16.17
C GLU A 432 13.63 -2.57 -15.98
N ASP A 433 12.38 -2.53 -16.46
CA ASP A 433 11.38 -3.56 -16.23
C ASP A 433 10.51 -3.85 -17.47
N PRO A 434 11.03 -4.65 -18.42
CA PRO A 434 10.27 -4.99 -19.61
C PRO A 434 9.08 -5.88 -19.28
N LEU A 435 9.12 -6.66 -18.20
CA LEU A 435 7.98 -7.49 -17.79
C LEU A 435 6.80 -6.62 -17.34
N LEU A 436 7.05 -5.65 -16.46
CA LEU A 436 6.00 -4.76 -15.98
C LEU A 436 5.45 -3.88 -17.10
N SER A 437 6.31 -3.36 -17.97
CA SER A 437 5.93 -2.56 -19.14
C SER A 437 4.90 -3.27 -20.04
N LEU A 438 4.81 -4.61 -20.02
CA LEU A 438 3.79 -5.33 -20.80
C LEU A 438 2.35 -5.01 -20.35
N PHE A 439 2.17 -4.71 -19.06
CA PHE A 439 0.88 -4.44 -18.41
C PHE A 439 0.52 -2.96 -18.38
N ILE A 440 1.38 -2.10 -18.91
CA ILE A 440 1.26 -0.65 -18.80
C ILE A 440 0.99 -0.08 -20.20
N ASP A 441 0.02 0.82 -20.28
CA ASP A 441 -0.31 1.55 -21.49
C ASP A 441 0.80 2.52 -21.88
N ASP A 442 0.81 2.89 -23.16
CA ASP A 442 1.72 3.82 -23.80
C ASP A 442 3.20 3.40 -23.84
N CYS A 443 3.69 2.51 -22.97
CA CYS A 443 5.08 2.02 -23.00
C CYS A 443 5.46 1.45 -24.38
N ASN A 444 4.58 0.63 -24.97
CA ASN A 444 4.84 0.07 -26.29
C ASN A 444 4.71 1.06 -27.43
N ASP A 445 3.81 2.03 -27.32
CA ASP A 445 3.56 3.01 -28.37
C ASP A 445 4.68 4.07 -28.38
N ASN A 446 5.17 4.42 -27.20
CA ASN A 446 6.35 5.25 -26.97
C ASN A 446 7.68 4.51 -27.22
N GLN A 447 7.65 3.18 -27.36
CA GLN A 447 8.84 2.30 -27.41
C GLN A 447 9.81 2.57 -26.26
N MET A 448 9.27 2.72 -25.06
CA MET A 448 9.99 3.16 -23.87
C MET A 448 9.58 2.36 -22.64
N ASP A 449 10.57 1.89 -21.90
CA ASP A 449 10.34 1.14 -20.67
C ASP A 449 9.66 2.03 -19.62
N ILE A 450 8.81 1.43 -18.78
CA ILE A 450 8.18 2.12 -17.66
C ILE A 450 9.23 2.83 -16.78
N SER A 451 10.41 2.23 -16.57
CA SER A 451 11.48 2.81 -15.75
C SER A 451 12.10 4.08 -16.34
N LYS A 452 11.76 4.43 -17.59
CA LYS A 452 12.27 5.57 -18.34
C LYS A 452 11.17 6.60 -18.64
N GLY A 453 10.00 6.45 -18.03
CA GLY A 453 8.86 7.36 -18.22
C GLY A 453 7.94 7.00 -19.39
N GLY A 454 7.97 5.75 -19.86
CA GLY A 454 7.16 5.32 -21.01
C GLY A 454 5.65 5.30 -20.79
N ALA A 455 5.18 5.39 -19.54
CA ALA A 455 3.77 5.32 -19.17
C ALA A 455 3.06 6.69 -19.25
N LYS A 456 1.72 6.67 -19.29
CA LYS A 456 0.88 7.89 -19.32
C LYS A 456 1.09 8.79 -18.10
N TYR A 457 1.11 8.19 -16.91
CA TYR A 457 1.33 8.88 -15.65
C TYR A 457 2.64 8.44 -15.00
N ASN A 458 3.48 9.38 -14.56
CA ASN A 458 4.76 9.08 -13.93
C ASN A 458 4.88 9.72 -12.54
N HIS A 459 3.79 9.78 -11.79
CA HIS A 459 3.70 10.55 -10.54
C HIS A 459 4.43 9.90 -9.37
N TYR A 460 5.07 10.73 -8.55
CA TYR A 460 5.63 10.30 -7.27
C TYR A 460 4.68 10.64 -6.12
N GLY A 461 4.73 9.82 -5.09
CA GLY A 461 3.97 10.01 -3.88
C GLY A 461 4.85 9.88 -2.65
N ILE A 462 4.59 10.74 -1.68
CA ILE A 462 5.19 10.68 -0.36
C ILE A 462 4.11 10.53 0.71
N THR A 463 4.53 10.09 1.89
CA THR A 463 3.68 10.00 3.07
C THR A 463 4.11 11.02 4.10
N THR A 464 3.26 11.26 5.10
CA THR A 464 3.57 12.16 6.20
C THR A 464 3.30 11.51 7.55
N ILE A 465 3.98 12.01 8.59
CA ILE A 465 3.79 11.56 9.98
C ILE A 465 3.72 12.74 10.95
N ALA A 466 3.24 12.46 12.16
CA ALA A 466 3.20 13.38 13.29
C ALA A 466 2.38 14.66 13.03
N LEU A 467 1.36 14.59 12.17
CA LEU A 467 0.43 15.71 11.94
C LEU A 467 -0.32 16.08 13.23
N GLU A 468 -0.89 15.07 13.90
CA GLU A 468 -1.56 15.25 15.21
C GLU A 468 -0.66 16.02 16.20
N ASN A 469 0.56 15.52 16.40
CA ASN A 469 1.48 16.07 17.38
C ASN A 469 1.92 17.49 17.01
N THR A 470 2.03 17.78 15.72
CA THR A 470 2.38 19.12 15.23
C THR A 470 1.23 20.09 15.49
N VAL A 471 0.00 19.73 15.13
CA VAL A 471 -1.20 20.56 15.35
C VAL A 471 -1.41 20.81 16.84
N ASN A 472 -1.38 19.76 17.65
CA ASN A 472 -1.51 19.86 19.11
C ASN A 472 -0.38 20.73 19.71
N SER A 473 0.87 20.57 19.25
CA SER A 473 2.00 21.38 19.70
C SER A 473 1.83 22.85 19.36
N LEU A 474 1.45 23.17 18.11
CA LEU A 474 1.22 24.54 17.67
C LEU A 474 0.08 25.20 18.46
N TYR A 475 -1.02 24.47 18.67
CA TYR A 475 -2.15 24.94 19.48
C TYR A 475 -1.74 25.20 20.93
N ASN A 476 -1.02 24.26 21.57
CA ASN A 476 -0.56 24.41 22.94
C ASN A 476 0.39 25.58 23.11
N ILE A 477 1.33 25.78 22.17
CA ILE A 477 2.21 26.96 22.17
C ILE A 477 1.38 28.23 22.03
N LYS A 478 0.46 28.29 21.05
CA LYS A 478 -0.43 29.43 20.83
C LYS A 478 -1.13 29.84 22.12
N LYS A 479 -1.80 28.87 22.74
CA LYS A 479 -2.58 29.07 23.96
C LYS A 479 -1.73 29.47 25.16
N LEU A 480 -0.68 28.72 25.45
CA LEU A 480 0.10 28.89 26.68
C LEU A 480 1.04 30.10 26.65
N VAL A 481 1.54 30.48 25.48
CA VAL A 481 2.54 31.54 25.33
C VAL A 481 1.93 32.84 24.83
N PHE A 482 1.12 32.78 23.77
CA PHE A 482 0.64 34.00 23.11
C PHE A 482 -0.71 34.47 23.64
N ASP A 483 -1.65 33.56 23.86
CA ASP A 483 -3.00 33.91 24.33
C ASP A 483 -3.01 34.10 25.86
N ASP A 484 -2.66 33.05 26.63
CA ASP A 484 -2.70 33.06 28.10
C ASP A 484 -1.47 33.72 28.73
N LYS A 485 -0.35 33.83 27.98
CA LYS A 485 0.94 34.37 28.44
C LYS A 485 1.47 33.75 29.75
N LYS A 486 1.18 32.46 29.96
CA LYS A 486 1.60 31.69 31.15
C LYS A 486 3.07 31.31 31.12
N TYR A 487 3.62 31.09 29.92
CA TYR A 487 5.00 30.65 29.74
C TYR A 487 5.70 31.44 28.63
N LYS A 488 7.04 31.46 28.68
CA LYS A 488 7.88 31.89 27.54
C LYS A 488 8.23 30.69 26.66
N LEU A 489 8.44 30.93 25.37
CA LEU A 489 8.91 29.90 24.43
C LEU A 489 10.20 29.24 24.89
N THR A 490 11.14 30.04 25.40
CA THR A 490 12.43 29.57 25.91
C THR A 490 12.27 28.62 27.08
N ASP A 491 11.31 28.85 27.96
CA ASP A 491 11.08 28.00 29.11
C ASP A 491 10.38 26.70 28.71
N LEU A 492 9.34 26.75 27.87
CA LEU A 492 8.72 25.53 27.32
C LEU A 492 9.72 24.67 26.55
N ASN A 493 10.58 25.27 25.74
CA ASN A 493 11.56 24.53 24.94
C ASN A 493 12.62 23.85 25.81
N LYS A 494 13.10 24.51 26.88
CA LYS A 494 14.01 23.86 27.85
C LYS A 494 13.39 22.59 28.44
N MET A 495 12.09 22.60 28.71
CA MET A 495 11.37 21.45 29.28
C MET A 495 11.28 20.30 28.28
N ARG A 496 10.86 20.62 27.04
CA ARG A 496 10.82 19.68 25.91
C ARG A 496 12.17 19.02 25.66
N ARG A 497 13.26 19.81 25.57
CA ARG A 497 14.63 19.30 25.37
C ARG A 497 15.10 18.36 26.49
N ASN A 498 14.55 18.50 27.69
CA ASN A 498 14.82 17.61 28.81
C ASN A 498 13.86 16.41 28.89
N ASN A 499 13.06 16.16 27.85
CA ASN A 499 12.09 15.06 27.77
C ASN A 499 11.15 15.01 28.99
N PHE A 500 10.80 16.18 29.53
CA PHE A 500 9.89 16.31 30.67
C PHE A 500 10.31 15.50 31.93
N LYS A 501 11.62 15.44 32.22
CA LYS A 501 12.14 14.75 33.43
C LYS A 501 11.46 15.24 34.72
N LYS A 502 11.02 14.27 35.53
CA LYS A 502 10.10 14.45 36.67
C LYS A 502 10.58 15.44 37.74
N ASP A 503 11.87 15.58 37.94
CA ASP A 503 12.39 16.28 39.13
C ASP A 503 12.30 17.81 39.06
N LYS A 504 12.03 18.39 37.88
CA LYS A 504 12.06 19.86 37.67
C LYS A 504 10.90 20.44 36.86
N TYR A 505 10.23 19.66 36.03
CA TYR A 505 9.25 20.17 35.05
C TYR A 505 7.91 19.41 35.06
N GLN A 506 7.61 18.69 36.15
CA GLN A 506 6.43 17.82 36.25
C GLN A 506 5.11 18.59 36.12
N ASP A 507 5.00 19.79 36.71
CA ASP A 507 3.76 20.57 36.67
C ASP A 507 3.39 20.98 35.24
N VAL A 508 4.37 21.43 34.46
CA VAL A 508 4.16 21.81 33.05
C VAL A 508 3.87 20.59 32.19
N TYR A 509 4.57 19.47 32.43
CA TYR A 509 4.25 18.22 31.75
C TYR A 509 2.81 17.78 32.04
N ASN A 510 2.35 17.87 33.28
CA ASN A 510 0.97 17.57 33.65
C ASN A 510 0.00 18.50 32.91
N ILE A 511 0.27 19.81 32.89
CA ILE A 511 -0.54 20.77 32.13
C ILE A 511 -0.63 20.38 30.65
N LEU A 512 0.49 20.07 30.00
CA LEU A 512 0.49 19.66 28.58
C LEU A 512 -0.29 18.35 28.36
N ARG A 513 -0.24 17.40 29.29
CA ARG A 513 -1.00 16.15 29.22
C ARG A 513 -2.48 16.33 29.53
N ASP A 514 -2.83 17.31 30.37
CA ASP A 514 -4.20 17.66 30.73
C ASP A 514 -4.88 18.48 29.62
N MET A 515 -4.10 19.19 28.80
CA MET A 515 -4.55 19.75 27.53
C MET A 515 -4.83 18.60 26.57
N LYS A 516 -6.06 18.07 26.63
CA LYS A 516 -6.54 16.97 25.78
C LYS A 516 -6.11 17.21 24.31
N PRO A 517 -5.66 16.16 23.60
CA PRO A 517 -5.41 16.24 22.16
C PRO A 517 -6.60 16.89 21.46
N CYS A 518 -6.33 17.90 20.64
CA CYS A 518 -7.36 18.67 19.97
C CYS A 518 -7.50 18.30 18.49
N PHE A 519 -6.44 17.78 17.86
CA PHE A 519 -6.52 17.19 16.52
C PHE A 519 -7.61 16.10 16.46
N GLY A 520 -8.41 16.11 15.39
CA GLY A 520 -9.57 15.21 15.26
C GLY A 520 -10.89 15.79 15.77
N MET A 521 -10.89 16.95 16.43
CA MET A 521 -12.10 17.63 16.92
C MET A 521 -12.69 18.56 15.86
N ASP A 522 -14.02 18.68 15.83
CA ASP A 522 -14.75 19.59 14.92
C ASP A 522 -14.74 21.03 15.46
N ASP A 523 -13.53 21.55 15.69
CA ASP A 523 -13.26 22.89 16.14
C ASP A 523 -12.62 23.71 15.02
N ARG A 524 -13.15 24.93 14.81
CA ARG A 524 -12.72 25.80 13.71
C ARG A 524 -11.26 26.20 13.80
N GLU A 525 -10.73 26.45 14.99
CA GLU A 525 -9.32 26.83 15.17
C GLU A 525 -8.41 25.65 14.87
N ILE A 526 -8.77 24.45 15.32
CA ILE A 526 -8.00 23.23 15.05
C ILE A 526 -8.01 22.86 13.56
N ILE A 527 -9.17 22.94 12.91
CA ILE A 527 -9.31 22.71 11.47
C ILE A 527 -8.43 23.71 10.70
N ASN A 528 -8.45 24.98 11.07
CA ASN A 528 -7.61 26.00 10.44
C ASN A 528 -6.12 25.70 10.61
N ILE A 529 -5.65 25.39 11.83
CA ILE A 529 -4.24 25.06 12.06
C ILE A 529 -3.84 23.82 11.24
N THR A 530 -4.71 22.81 11.18
CA THR A 530 -4.48 21.59 10.38
C THR A 530 -4.34 21.94 8.90
N ASN A 531 -5.28 22.71 8.36
CA ASN A 531 -5.29 23.14 6.96
C ASN A 531 -4.08 24.04 6.62
N ASP A 532 -3.68 24.93 7.52
CA ASP A 532 -2.49 25.78 7.33
C ASP A 532 -1.20 24.94 7.25
N VAL A 533 -1.06 23.91 8.10
CA VAL A 533 0.11 23.02 8.11
C VAL A 533 0.19 22.18 6.83
N ILE A 534 -0.92 21.59 6.38
CA ILE A 534 -0.91 20.78 5.15
C ILE A 534 -0.78 21.65 3.90
N GLN A 535 -1.39 22.85 3.89
CA GLN A 535 -1.28 23.78 2.77
C GLN A 535 0.15 24.31 2.63
N LEU A 536 0.87 24.47 3.74
CA LEU A 536 2.27 24.85 3.70
C LEU A 536 3.14 23.79 3.01
N LEU A 537 2.87 22.50 3.25
CA LEU A 537 3.57 21.41 2.56
C LEU A 537 3.22 21.37 1.06
N GLU A 538 1.93 21.54 0.72
CA GLU A 538 1.47 21.69 -0.67
C GLU A 538 2.22 22.81 -1.39
N ASP A 539 2.34 23.99 -0.79
CA ASP A 539 3.04 25.13 -1.37
C ASP A 539 4.52 24.86 -1.65
N CYS A 540 5.14 23.97 -0.88
CA CYS A 540 6.53 23.55 -1.10
C CYS A 540 6.67 22.48 -2.20
N LEU A 541 5.63 21.69 -2.46
CA LEU A 541 5.70 20.51 -3.35
C LEU A 541 5.03 20.71 -4.71
N LYS A 542 4.01 21.57 -4.82
CA LYS A 542 3.13 21.64 -6.01
C LYS A 542 3.84 21.95 -7.33
N GLU A 543 4.99 22.61 -7.29
CA GLU A 543 5.81 22.95 -8.47
C GLU A 543 6.84 21.87 -8.82
N TYR A 544 7.01 20.84 -7.99
CA TYR A 544 7.95 19.77 -8.25
C TYR A 544 7.45 18.86 -9.39
N THR A 545 8.36 18.58 -10.32
CA THR A 545 8.19 17.59 -11.37
C THR A 545 9.45 16.73 -11.46
N ASN A 546 9.29 15.41 -11.51
CA ASN A 546 10.42 14.51 -11.74
C ASN A 546 10.91 14.55 -13.19
N GLU A 547 11.98 13.81 -13.48
CA GLU A 547 12.62 13.75 -14.80
C GLU A 547 11.69 13.28 -15.95
N PHE A 548 10.58 12.60 -15.62
CA PHE A 548 9.59 12.11 -16.59
C PHE A 548 8.38 13.04 -16.74
N GLY A 549 8.44 14.25 -16.15
CA GLY A 549 7.33 15.20 -16.14
C GLY A 549 6.20 14.84 -15.18
N GLY A 550 6.40 13.83 -14.32
CA GLY A 550 5.46 13.44 -13.29
C GLY A 550 5.46 14.40 -12.10
N LYS A 551 4.27 14.84 -11.70
CA LYS A 551 4.04 15.62 -10.46
C LYS A 551 4.20 14.77 -9.20
N ILE A 552 4.33 15.43 -8.05
CA ILE A 552 4.31 14.80 -6.71
C ILE A 552 2.95 14.96 -6.03
N LYS A 553 2.55 13.95 -5.25
CA LYS A 553 1.40 13.98 -4.31
C LYS A 553 1.85 13.54 -2.91
N PHE A 554 1.14 13.94 -1.86
CA PHE A 554 1.38 13.49 -0.50
C PHE A 554 0.11 13.05 0.22
N GLY A 555 0.29 12.14 1.18
CA GLY A 555 -0.77 11.53 1.97
C GLY A 555 -0.57 11.85 3.45
N LEU A 556 -1.69 11.98 4.17
CA LEU A 556 -1.71 12.26 5.60
C LEU A 556 -1.65 10.99 6.46
N THR A 557 -1.42 9.83 5.83
CA THR A 557 -1.29 8.54 6.50
C THR A 557 -0.01 7.83 6.10
N ASN A 558 0.69 7.25 7.08
CA ASN A 558 1.89 6.45 6.84
C ASN A 558 1.82 5.10 7.55
N SER A 559 1.98 4.00 6.80
CA SER A 559 2.00 2.62 7.32
C SER A 559 3.34 2.20 7.94
N SER A 560 4.40 2.99 7.78
CA SER A 560 5.79 2.68 8.12
C SER A 560 6.41 3.63 9.15
N TYR A 561 5.59 4.42 9.86
CA TYR A 561 6.06 5.37 10.89
C TYR A 561 6.90 4.71 12.00
N MET A 562 6.67 3.42 12.25
CA MET A 562 7.36 2.63 13.27
C MET A 562 8.87 2.58 13.13
N PHE A 563 9.42 2.86 11.94
CA PHE A 563 10.86 2.92 11.70
C PHE A 563 11.46 4.31 11.90
N LEU A 564 10.63 5.31 12.24
CA LEU A 564 11.00 6.74 12.30
C LEU A 564 10.86 7.34 13.72
N ASP A 565 10.31 6.59 14.68
CA ASP A 565 9.98 7.08 16.04
C ASP A 565 11.23 7.46 16.86
N ASP A 566 12.34 6.72 16.70
CA ASP A 566 13.56 6.90 17.51
C ASP A 566 14.34 8.19 17.19
N GLU A 567 13.99 8.89 16.10
CA GLU A 567 14.73 10.06 15.62
C GLU A 567 14.09 11.41 16.02
N ILE A 568 12.86 11.40 16.55
CA ILE A 568 12.11 12.64 16.82
C ILE A 568 12.03 12.92 18.32
N SER A 569 12.55 14.09 18.72
CA SER A 569 12.55 14.55 20.10
C SER A 569 11.12 14.82 20.65
N ALA A 570 11.00 14.98 21.97
CA ALA A 570 9.74 15.29 22.64
C ALA A 570 9.05 16.52 22.02
N SER A 571 7.73 16.64 22.15
CA SER A 571 6.92 17.71 21.53
C SER A 571 6.06 18.48 22.53
N PHE A 572 5.55 19.64 22.11
CA PHE A 572 4.81 20.58 22.96
C PHE A 572 3.35 20.16 23.23
N ASP A 573 2.94 19.00 22.71
CA ASP A 573 1.73 18.27 23.11
C ASP A 573 1.97 17.31 24.29
N GLY A 574 3.20 17.28 24.84
CA GLY A 574 3.56 16.42 25.95
C GLY A 574 3.95 14.99 25.55
N ARG A 575 4.10 14.69 24.25
CA ARG A 575 4.68 13.42 23.79
C ARG A 575 6.16 13.35 24.16
N LYS A 576 6.60 12.21 24.71
CA LYS A 576 8.01 11.90 24.97
C LYS A 576 8.66 11.19 23.77
N VAL A 577 9.99 11.23 23.69
CA VAL A 577 10.79 10.70 22.54
C VAL A 577 10.35 9.32 22.06
N VAL A 578 10.01 8.40 22.97
CA VAL A 578 9.69 6.99 22.68
C VAL A 578 8.19 6.67 22.61
N GLU A 579 7.33 7.68 22.74
CA GLU A 579 5.88 7.47 22.58
C GLU A 579 5.51 7.46 21.09
N PRO A 580 4.72 6.47 20.63
CA PRO A 580 4.43 6.28 19.21
C PRO A 580 3.57 7.41 18.64
N PHE A 581 3.72 7.66 17.33
CA PHE A 581 2.82 8.56 16.60
C PHE A 581 1.50 7.90 16.24
N ASN A 582 0.46 8.72 16.10
CA ASN A 582 -0.77 8.33 15.42
C ASN A 582 -0.56 8.47 13.90
N PRO A 583 -0.72 7.40 13.11
CA PRO A 583 -0.51 7.45 11.67
C PRO A 583 -1.73 7.94 10.87
N TYR A 584 -2.86 8.22 11.52
CA TYR A 584 -4.14 8.51 10.85
C TYR A 584 -4.58 9.96 11.02
N ILE A 585 -5.60 10.34 10.24
CA ILE A 585 -6.29 11.64 10.40
C ILE A 585 -7.48 11.57 11.37
N SER A 586 -7.56 10.49 12.16
CA SER A 586 -8.59 10.28 13.18
C SER A 586 -8.01 10.32 14.59
N LEU A 587 -8.84 10.67 15.57
CA LEU A 587 -8.50 10.57 17.00
C LEU A 587 -9.15 9.31 17.59
N ASP A 588 -8.41 8.57 18.42
CA ASP A 588 -9.01 7.50 19.22
C ASP A 588 -9.96 8.11 20.27
N THR A 589 -11.26 7.80 20.18
CA THR A 589 -12.33 8.29 21.06
C THR A 589 -13.28 7.14 21.45
N ASP A 590 -14.01 7.28 22.55
CA ASP A 590 -15.04 6.32 22.98
C ASP A 590 -16.43 6.62 22.38
N LYS A 591 -16.73 7.87 22.00
CA LYS A 591 -18.12 8.28 21.64
C LYS A 591 -18.26 9.36 20.56
N ASP A 592 -17.18 9.98 20.11
CA ASP A 592 -17.26 11.16 19.24
C ASP A 592 -16.99 10.86 17.75
N PHE A 593 -17.38 9.68 17.26
CA PHE A 593 -17.11 9.25 15.88
C PHE A 593 -17.66 10.20 14.80
N THR A 594 -18.82 10.81 15.06
CA THR A 594 -19.40 11.83 14.16
C THR A 594 -18.54 13.09 14.12
N GLU A 595 -17.95 13.48 15.24
CA GLU A 595 -17.05 14.64 15.30
C GLU A 595 -15.77 14.37 14.50
N VAL A 596 -15.18 13.19 14.68
CA VAL A 596 -13.98 12.76 13.93
C VAL A 596 -14.21 12.80 12.42
N LEU A 597 -15.37 12.32 11.94
CA LEU A 597 -15.70 12.37 10.51
C LEU A 597 -15.98 13.79 10.00
N ARG A 598 -16.61 14.64 10.82
CA ARG A 598 -16.80 16.06 10.49
C ARG A 598 -15.50 16.83 10.43
N PHE A 599 -14.57 16.54 11.33
CA PHE A 599 -13.22 17.08 11.25
C PHE A 599 -12.55 16.65 9.95
N ALA A 600 -12.50 15.35 9.68
CA ALA A 600 -11.81 14.80 8.51
C ALA A 600 -12.39 15.28 7.17
N SER A 601 -13.70 15.48 7.08
CA SER A 601 -14.37 16.04 5.88
C SER A 601 -14.10 17.53 5.64
N LYS A 602 -13.65 18.26 6.66
CA LYS A 602 -13.28 19.69 6.56
C LYS A 602 -11.79 19.92 6.37
N ILE A 603 -10.99 18.85 6.36
CA ILE A 603 -9.59 18.92 5.94
C ILE A 603 -9.56 19.19 4.43
N ASP A 604 -8.82 20.20 4.01
CA ASP A 604 -8.64 20.48 2.59
C ASP A 604 -7.71 19.43 1.96
N LEU A 605 -8.26 18.61 1.05
CA LEU A 605 -7.53 17.58 0.33
C LEU A 605 -7.31 17.93 -1.16
N GLY A 606 -7.54 19.18 -1.56
CA GLY A 606 -7.29 19.66 -2.93
C GLY A 606 -5.80 19.73 -3.29
N GLY A 607 -5.50 19.93 -4.57
CA GLY A 607 -4.12 19.96 -5.08
C GLY A 607 -3.44 18.60 -5.03
N CYS A 608 -2.26 18.50 -4.40
CA CYS A 608 -1.48 17.27 -4.32
C CYS A 608 -1.68 16.47 -3.03
N LYS A 609 -2.70 16.79 -2.22
CA LYS A 609 -2.95 16.27 -0.86
C LYS A 609 -3.76 14.95 -0.77
N PHE A 610 -3.75 14.09 -1.81
CA PHE A 610 -4.67 12.95 -1.94
C PHE A 610 -3.99 11.57 -1.98
N ASN A 611 -2.75 11.42 -1.50
CA ASN A 611 -2.01 10.17 -1.58
C ASN A 611 -2.27 9.20 -0.40
N GLY A 612 -3.54 9.07 0.00
CA GLY A 612 -3.96 8.25 1.14
C GLY A 612 -4.18 9.05 2.41
N ASN A 613 -5.44 9.23 2.77
CA ASN A 613 -5.90 10.00 3.94
C ASN A 613 -6.95 9.16 4.67
N VAL A 614 -6.51 8.41 5.68
CA VAL A 614 -7.31 7.33 6.25
C VAL A 614 -7.80 7.70 7.64
N ILE A 615 -9.11 7.53 7.82
CA ILE A 615 -9.77 7.56 9.11
C ILE A 615 -9.82 6.12 9.63
N ASP A 616 -9.30 5.92 10.83
CA ASP A 616 -9.34 4.62 11.51
C ASP A 616 -10.24 4.73 12.74
N LEU A 617 -11.34 3.96 12.74
CA LEU A 617 -12.29 3.90 13.84
C LEU A 617 -12.22 2.54 14.52
N MET A 618 -12.18 2.54 15.86
CA MET A 618 -12.21 1.32 16.66
C MET A 618 -13.49 1.28 17.48
N PHE A 619 -14.23 0.17 17.38
CA PHE A 619 -15.47 -0.04 18.12
C PHE A 619 -15.36 -1.26 19.04
N ALA A 620 -15.99 -1.16 20.21
CA ALA A 620 -16.20 -2.30 21.07
C ALA A 620 -17.26 -3.25 20.45
N PRO A 621 -17.05 -4.59 20.43
CA PRO A 621 -18.00 -5.53 19.82
C PRO A 621 -19.44 -5.42 20.38
N ASN A 622 -19.59 -5.15 21.68
CA ASN A 622 -20.89 -4.99 22.32
C ASN A 622 -21.66 -3.75 21.84
N PHE A 623 -20.95 -2.71 21.40
CA PHE A 623 -21.57 -1.51 20.85
C PHE A 623 -22.24 -1.83 19.51
N ILE A 624 -21.54 -2.57 18.63
CA ILE A 624 -22.06 -2.90 17.29
C ILE A 624 -23.23 -3.88 17.34
N LYS A 625 -23.21 -4.87 18.24
CA LYS A 625 -24.28 -5.89 18.32
C LYS A 625 -25.69 -5.29 18.47
N ASN A 626 -25.82 -4.13 19.10
CA ASN A 626 -27.12 -3.48 19.34
C ASN A 626 -27.37 -2.27 18.43
N HIS A 627 -26.38 -1.87 17.61
CA HIS A 627 -26.40 -0.63 16.83
C HIS A 627 -25.92 -0.83 15.38
N PHE A 628 -26.15 -2.02 14.82
CA PHE A 628 -25.65 -2.37 13.49
C PHE A 628 -26.30 -1.54 12.38
N ASP A 629 -27.61 -1.33 12.46
CA ASP A 629 -28.35 -0.49 11.51
C ASP A 629 -27.92 0.98 11.62
N GLU A 630 -27.70 1.47 12.85
CA GLU A 630 -27.20 2.83 13.09
C GLU A 630 -25.77 3.01 12.60
N LEU A 631 -24.90 1.99 12.72
CA LEU A 631 -23.57 2.01 12.11
C LEU A 631 -23.70 2.08 10.58
N THR A 632 -24.58 1.28 10.00
CA THR A 632 -24.82 1.28 8.54
C THR A 632 -25.29 2.67 8.07
N ASP A 633 -26.28 3.25 8.75
CA ASP A 633 -26.77 4.60 8.46
C ASP A 633 -25.68 5.65 8.64
N PHE A 634 -24.83 5.49 9.66
CA PHE A 634 -23.69 6.36 9.91
C PHE A 634 -22.68 6.32 8.77
N ILE A 635 -22.32 5.13 8.27
CA ILE A 635 -21.41 4.99 7.12
C ILE A 635 -22.01 5.63 5.87
N ILE A 636 -23.26 5.31 5.53
CA ILE A 636 -23.98 5.89 4.38
C ILE A 636 -24.01 7.42 4.45
N SER A 637 -24.41 7.97 5.61
CA SER A 637 -24.47 9.41 5.81
C SER A 637 -23.09 10.08 5.75
N SER A 638 -22.04 9.35 6.12
CA SER A 638 -20.67 9.85 6.10
C SER A 638 -20.09 9.96 4.69
N ILE A 639 -20.58 9.17 3.72
CA ILE A 639 -20.20 9.29 2.30
C ILE A 639 -20.48 10.72 1.81
N GLN A 640 -21.69 11.22 2.08
CA GLN A 640 -22.12 12.57 1.74
C GLN A 640 -21.35 13.65 2.49
N SER A 641 -20.90 13.34 3.71
CA SER A 641 -20.09 14.28 4.50
C SER A 641 -18.71 14.48 3.87
N GLY A 642 -18.20 13.51 3.11
CA GLY A 642 -16.99 13.69 2.29
C GLY A 642 -15.69 13.25 2.94
N PHE A 643 -15.66 12.10 3.63
CA PHE A 643 -14.38 11.49 4.01
C PHE A 643 -13.66 10.90 2.79
N PHE A 644 -12.33 10.77 2.85
CA PHE A 644 -11.52 10.21 1.77
C PHE A 644 -11.50 8.67 1.79
N GLN A 645 -10.95 8.08 2.86
CA GLN A 645 -10.91 6.65 3.10
C GLN A 645 -11.19 6.33 4.57
N LEU A 646 -11.87 5.22 4.83
CA LEU A 646 -12.28 4.81 6.16
C LEU A 646 -12.01 3.32 6.38
N GLN A 647 -11.42 3.01 7.53
CA GLN A 647 -11.30 1.64 8.02
C GLN A 647 -11.87 1.52 9.43
N ILE A 648 -12.33 0.31 9.73
CA ILE A 648 -13.00 -0.01 10.98
C ILE A 648 -12.32 -1.24 11.58
N ASN A 649 -12.13 -1.21 12.90
CA ASN A 649 -11.67 -2.33 13.69
C ASN A 649 -12.68 -2.61 14.82
N ILE A 650 -13.17 -3.85 14.92
CA ILE A 650 -14.14 -4.26 15.94
C ILE A 650 -13.50 -5.34 16.81
N VAL A 651 -12.94 -4.93 17.96
CA VAL A 651 -12.25 -5.83 18.88
C VAL A 651 -12.29 -5.29 20.31
N SER A 652 -12.41 -6.17 21.31
CA SER A 652 -12.44 -5.76 22.72
C SER A 652 -11.04 -5.73 23.33
N SER A 653 -10.80 -4.79 24.24
CA SER A 653 -9.55 -4.71 25.01
C SER A 653 -9.30 -5.99 25.80
N LYS A 654 -10.37 -6.59 26.33
CA LYS A 654 -10.33 -7.87 27.04
C LYS A 654 -9.76 -8.98 26.17
N THR A 655 -10.28 -9.16 24.95
CA THR A 655 -9.81 -10.17 24.00
C THR A 655 -8.33 -9.97 23.66
N LEU A 656 -7.90 -8.74 23.43
CA LEU A 656 -6.50 -8.44 23.11
C LEU A 656 -5.56 -8.70 24.31
N ILE A 657 -6.01 -8.38 25.54
CA ILE A 657 -5.25 -8.67 26.76
C ILE A 657 -5.13 -10.19 26.95
N GLU A 658 -6.24 -10.93 26.84
CA GLU A 658 -6.25 -12.39 26.93
C GLU A 658 -5.35 -13.03 25.87
N ALA A 659 -5.43 -12.58 24.61
CA ALA A 659 -4.57 -13.06 23.54
C ALA A 659 -3.08 -12.75 23.77
N LYS A 660 -2.75 -11.63 24.43
CA LYS A 660 -1.37 -11.29 24.78
C LYS A 660 -0.83 -12.13 25.94
N GLU A 661 -1.67 -12.47 26.90
CA GLU A 661 -1.32 -13.27 28.08
C GLU A 661 -1.24 -14.77 27.78
N GLU A 662 -2.18 -15.28 26.98
CA GLU A 662 -2.30 -16.69 26.58
C GLU A 662 -2.51 -16.82 25.05
N PRO A 663 -1.47 -16.62 24.21
CA PRO A 663 -1.57 -16.57 22.75
C PRO A 663 -2.24 -17.79 22.10
N GLU A 664 -2.02 -18.98 22.68
CA GLU A 664 -2.60 -20.26 22.27
C GLU A 664 -4.14 -20.32 22.36
N THR A 665 -4.78 -19.46 23.15
CA THR A 665 -6.26 -19.40 23.24
C THR A 665 -6.88 -18.62 22.08
N HIS A 666 -6.09 -17.78 21.40
CA HIS A 666 -6.53 -16.89 20.32
C HIS A 666 -5.60 -16.96 19.09
N PRO A 667 -5.29 -18.16 18.55
CA PRO A 667 -4.26 -18.33 17.53
C PRO A 667 -4.58 -17.65 16.19
N ASN A 668 -5.88 -17.46 15.91
CA ASN A 668 -6.38 -16.89 14.65
C ASN A 668 -7.02 -15.50 14.84
N LEU A 669 -6.70 -14.79 15.93
CA LEU A 669 -7.23 -13.45 16.15
C LEU A 669 -6.64 -12.49 15.12
N ILE A 670 -7.44 -12.09 14.15
CA ILE A 670 -7.05 -11.12 13.13
C ILE A 670 -7.24 -9.71 13.68
N VAL A 671 -6.25 -8.86 13.47
CA VAL A 671 -6.31 -7.43 13.80
C VAL A 671 -5.88 -6.60 12.61
N LYS A 672 -6.47 -5.41 12.49
CA LYS A 672 -6.03 -4.40 11.53
C LYS A 672 -5.01 -3.49 12.17
N PHE A 673 -3.87 -3.31 11.49
CA PHE A 673 -2.77 -2.51 11.97
C PHE A 673 -2.12 -1.77 10.79
N CYS A 674 -2.10 -0.44 10.85
CA CYS A 674 -1.37 0.43 9.92
C CYS A 674 -1.60 0.17 8.43
N GLY A 675 -2.79 -0.32 8.07
CA GLY A 675 -3.24 -0.48 6.67
C GLY A 675 -3.23 -1.89 6.14
N PHE A 676 -2.61 -2.82 6.88
CA PHE A 676 -2.67 -4.25 6.65
C PHE A 676 -3.40 -4.95 7.80
N SER A 677 -3.69 -6.23 7.59
CA SER A 677 -4.29 -7.10 8.59
C SER A 677 -3.36 -8.29 8.81
N THR A 678 -3.27 -8.76 10.04
CA THR A 678 -2.39 -9.88 10.43
C THR A 678 -2.96 -10.57 11.66
N PHE A 679 -2.38 -11.72 12.03
CA PHE A 679 -2.68 -12.31 13.33
C PHE A 679 -2.05 -11.48 14.44
N PHE A 680 -2.80 -11.25 15.52
CA PHE A 680 -2.34 -10.47 16.68
C PHE A 680 -1.06 -11.05 17.29
N ASN A 681 -0.94 -12.38 17.28
CA ASN A 681 0.23 -13.09 17.80
C ASN A 681 1.50 -12.88 16.96
N ASP A 682 1.36 -12.48 15.68
CA ASP A 682 2.49 -12.20 14.79
C ASP A 682 3.00 -10.75 14.94
N LEU A 683 2.29 -9.90 15.69
CA LEU A 683 2.74 -8.54 15.99
C LEU A 683 3.80 -8.52 17.10
N PRO A 684 4.82 -7.64 17.00
CA PRO A 684 5.68 -7.34 18.12
C PRO A 684 4.89 -6.83 19.34
N LYS A 685 5.43 -7.10 20.54
CA LYS A 685 4.75 -6.84 21.82
C LYS A 685 4.38 -5.36 22.00
N GLU A 686 5.21 -4.46 21.50
CA GLU A 686 4.98 -3.01 21.57
C GLU A 686 3.72 -2.61 20.79
N HIS A 687 3.48 -3.23 19.62
CA HIS A 687 2.30 -2.97 18.79
C HIS A 687 1.04 -3.64 19.33
N GLN A 688 1.18 -4.81 19.95
CA GLN A 688 0.09 -5.42 20.70
C GLN A 688 -0.39 -4.49 21.82
N ILE A 689 0.54 -3.89 22.58
CA ILE A 689 0.22 -2.92 23.64
C ILE A 689 -0.45 -1.66 23.05
N LEU A 690 0.04 -1.17 21.91
CA LEU A 690 -0.59 -0.04 21.23
C LEU A 690 -2.05 -0.33 20.90
N LEU A 691 -2.35 -1.47 20.26
CA LEU A 691 -3.73 -1.88 19.94
C LEU A 691 -4.60 -2.04 21.20
N ILE A 692 -4.06 -2.63 22.27
CA ILE A 692 -4.77 -2.74 23.55
C ILE A 692 -5.14 -1.36 24.09
N ASN A 693 -4.21 -0.40 24.08
CA ASN A 693 -4.48 0.96 24.55
C ASN A 693 -5.56 1.67 23.74
N ARG A 694 -5.59 1.44 22.42
CA ARG A 694 -6.64 1.97 21.54
C ARG A 694 -8.01 1.34 21.86
N ALA A 695 -8.04 0.04 22.08
CA ALA A 695 -9.26 -0.66 22.47
C ALA A 695 -9.78 -0.20 23.84
N LEU A 696 -8.89 0.00 24.83
CA LEU A 696 -9.26 0.57 26.14
C LEU A 696 -9.89 1.95 26.00
N LYS A 697 -9.27 2.85 25.19
CA LYS A 697 -9.84 4.17 24.89
C LYS A 697 -11.22 4.06 24.26
N SER A 698 -11.41 3.18 23.26
CA SER A 698 -12.72 2.99 22.60
C SER A 698 -13.81 2.45 23.56
N GLU A 699 -13.39 1.83 24.66
CA GLU A 699 -14.27 1.34 25.72
C GLU A 699 -14.45 2.34 26.88
N GLY A 700 -13.83 3.53 26.79
CA GLY A 700 -13.87 4.58 27.82
C GLY A 700 -13.10 4.24 29.10
N LYS A 701 -12.01 3.45 29.00
CA LYS A 701 -11.21 2.97 30.13
C LYS A 701 -9.85 3.65 30.28
#